data_AF-A0A317SLZ2-F1
#
_entry.id   AF-A0A317SLZ2-F1
#
_cell.length_a   1.000
_cell.length_b   1.000
_cell.length_c   1.000
_cell.angle_alpha   90.00
_cell.angle_beta   90.00
_cell.angle_gamma   90.00
#
_symmetry.space_group_name_H-M   'P 1'
#
loop_
_entity.id
_entity.type
_entity.pdbx_description
1 polymer ?
#
loop_
_entity_poly.entity_id
_entity_poly.type
_entity_poly.pdbx_seq_one_letter_code
_entity_poly.pdbx_strand_id
1 'polypeptide(L)'
;MPGPTADPQLNQSTTLESRPASNDKAVVVGIYGIPGSGKTFLLDQLKQELGQEHFEFYEGSEMIANLVPGGLIAFQKLNKPEKLYWRQLAIHTIGKECADSGRVAVVAGHFMFWLEEEEAGQPVYTQADLHTFTHILYLDVPAELVVQRVLDDTERSRALPSINHLRKWQQAEQTQLRRLCRYHGILFSLVFPHPTLLNKVSILLRDFQHHNEEYNLARAESRIDEVLATGKGQLETVLVMDADRTLIAKDTGALFWKMVSNSRQSRYEECQLKTLFSSPLGYSYTAFRQAALLYEEAAMDEEFNVLCDHVASMMTIHPEFVSLLKLAQEQEHVGAVVATCGLRRVWEKVLEREGLSEPVKVIGGGRVADGFVVTAAVKATVVARLRDVHHMYVWAFGDSVLDLPMLSKADQAIVVVGEEQTRSKTMDAALLNAIDNDGLRARQALLPSNVPPRLDTTKLPLIQLTDPEFIDSIIHRRSRHPLQVLHATDRNAAKLLMTPMRDATVAGPALREAHCRVGWYLATEFLTEMIGLEEYSIPHVQGHQTSGYRLCHENKTSIVALMRGGEAMALGVNEAFPRAMFVHAKRPEDIELNHLLRQHIVVLVDSVVNSGKTVVNFVQHVRSLHATIRIVVVAGVVQAQSVSEGSPTHALARHTNFSLVALRLSDNKFTGRGTTDTGNRLFNTTYLP
;
A
#
# COMPACT_ATOMS: atom_id res chain seq x y z
N MET A 1 50.47 9.08 38.21
CA MET A 1 50.52 8.17 37.04
C MET A 1 49.11 8.08 36.48
N PRO A 2 48.82 8.82 35.41
CA PRO A 2 47.47 9.06 34.88
C PRO A 2 47.07 7.98 33.85
N GLY A 3 45.75 7.82 33.66
CA GLY A 3 45.16 6.83 32.75
C GLY A 3 45.16 7.23 31.28
N PRO A 4 44.60 6.39 30.39
CA PRO A 4 44.25 6.79 29.04
C PRO A 4 42.76 7.16 28.97
N THR A 5 42.57 8.46 28.83
CA THR A 5 41.46 9.18 28.23
C THR A 5 40.54 8.36 27.32
N ALA A 6 39.27 8.29 27.73
CA ALA A 6 38.15 8.09 26.82
C ALA A 6 37.97 9.38 26.00
N ASP A 7 38.06 9.28 24.67
CA ASP A 7 37.61 10.33 23.76
C ASP A 7 36.10 10.18 23.54
N PRO A 8 35.26 11.15 23.95
CA PRO A 8 33.82 11.08 23.78
C PRO A 8 33.39 11.94 22.60
N GLN A 9 33.76 11.57 21.37
CA GLN A 9 33.22 12.21 20.16
C GLN A 9 33.18 11.23 18.98
N LEU A 10 32.14 10.38 18.94
CA LEU A 10 31.62 9.76 17.71
C LEU A 10 30.25 9.14 17.98
N ASN A 11 29.36 9.93 18.58
CA ASN A 11 27.93 9.62 18.69
C ASN A 11 27.13 10.92 18.62
N GLN A 12 27.34 11.66 17.53
CA GLN A 12 26.38 12.66 17.07
C GLN A 12 25.88 12.24 15.70
N SER A 13 24.69 11.66 15.73
CA SER A 13 23.63 11.84 14.76
C SER A 13 23.79 13.13 13.94
N THR A 14 24.15 12.98 12.68
CA THR A 14 23.51 13.76 11.61
C THR A 14 22.55 12.81 10.92
N THR A 15 21.33 12.76 11.45
CA THR A 15 20.13 12.64 10.65
C THR A 15 20.18 13.71 9.56
N LEU A 16 20.84 13.40 8.45
CA LEU A 16 20.45 14.00 7.19
C LEU A 16 19.05 13.45 6.93
N GLU A 17 18.06 14.25 7.29
CA GLU A 17 16.76 14.21 6.64
C GLU A 17 17.02 14.14 5.14
N SER A 18 16.92 12.94 4.58
CA SER A 18 16.84 12.74 3.15
C SER A 18 15.51 13.35 2.72
N ARG A 19 15.51 14.66 2.49
CA ARG A 19 14.51 15.30 1.64
C ARG A 19 14.38 14.42 0.39
N PRO A 20 13.16 14.07 -0.05
CA PRO A 20 13.00 13.35 -1.30
C PRO A 20 13.61 14.23 -2.39
N ALA A 21 14.74 13.81 -2.96
CA ALA A 21 15.27 14.48 -4.12
C ALA A 21 14.21 14.32 -5.21
N SER A 22 13.64 15.44 -5.66
CA SER A 22 12.77 15.48 -6.82
C SER A 22 13.46 14.74 -7.97
N ASN A 23 12.77 13.74 -8.52
CA ASN A 23 13.29 12.72 -9.41
C ASN A 23 13.44 13.23 -10.87
N ASP A 24 13.91 14.47 -11.05
CA ASP A 24 14.06 15.13 -12.36
C ASP A 24 15.49 14.95 -12.92
N LYS A 25 16.03 13.73 -12.86
CA LYS A 25 17.27 13.41 -13.58
C LYS A 25 16.92 13.05 -15.02
N ALA A 26 17.49 13.78 -15.97
CA ALA A 26 17.31 13.52 -17.40
C ALA A 26 17.71 12.08 -17.77
N VAL A 27 16.94 11.43 -18.65
CA VAL A 27 17.13 10.02 -19.00
C VAL A 27 18.22 9.89 -20.07
N VAL A 28 19.42 9.49 -19.63
CA VAL A 28 20.56 9.20 -20.51
C VAL A 28 20.82 7.70 -20.55
N VAL A 29 20.74 7.10 -21.74
CA VAL A 29 20.87 5.66 -22.01
C VAL A 29 22.16 5.40 -22.79
N GLY A 30 23.06 4.58 -22.24
CA GLY A 30 24.27 4.14 -22.93
C GLY A 30 24.03 2.86 -23.73
N ILE A 31 24.42 2.84 -25.01
CA ILE A 31 24.56 1.61 -25.81
C ILE A 31 26.03 1.19 -25.80
N TYR A 32 26.30 0.08 -25.13
CA TYR A 32 27.64 -0.43 -24.85
C TYR A 32 27.88 -1.78 -25.53
N GLY A 33 29.14 -2.18 -25.60
CA GLY A 33 29.58 -3.44 -26.18
C GLY A 33 30.97 -3.31 -26.80
N ILE A 34 31.63 -4.44 -26.98
CA ILE A 34 32.98 -4.48 -27.57
C ILE A 34 33.02 -3.87 -28.99
N PRO A 35 34.17 -3.39 -29.47
CA PRO A 35 34.32 -2.95 -30.86
C PRO A 35 33.87 -4.04 -31.86
N GLY A 36 33.15 -3.64 -32.91
CA GLY A 36 32.55 -4.59 -33.87
C GLY A 36 31.18 -5.16 -33.47
N SER A 37 30.66 -4.87 -32.27
CA SER A 37 29.34 -5.32 -31.83
C SER A 37 28.16 -4.67 -32.57
N GLY A 38 28.38 -3.61 -33.35
CA GLY A 38 27.34 -2.92 -34.12
C GLY A 38 26.62 -1.77 -33.38
N LYS A 39 27.26 -1.15 -32.38
CA LYS A 39 26.69 -0.01 -31.62
C LYS A 39 26.22 1.14 -32.52
N THR A 40 27.09 1.67 -33.37
CA THR A 40 26.76 2.78 -34.28
C THR A 40 25.65 2.39 -35.24
N PHE A 41 25.72 1.18 -35.81
CA PHE A 41 24.67 0.65 -36.69
C PHE A 41 23.30 0.59 -36.00
N LEU A 42 23.24 0.09 -34.76
CA LEU A 42 22.00 0.07 -33.98
C LEU A 42 21.51 1.50 -33.66
N LEU A 43 22.43 2.40 -33.31
CA LEU A 43 22.10 3.80 -33.03
C LEU A 43 21.43 4.47 -34.24
N ASP A 44 21.96 4.25 -35.45
CA ASP A 44 21.39 4.77 -36.69
C ASP A 44 20.03 4.17 -37.02
N GLN A 45 19.84 2.88 -36.79
CA GLN A 45 18.53 2.23 -36.95
C GLN A 45 17.49 2.78 -35.96
N LEU A 46 17.88 2.99 -34.71
CA LEU A 46 17.00 3.58 -33.68
C LEU A 46 16.61 5.02 -34.03
N LYS A 47 17.55 5.80 -34.58
CA LYS A 47 17.29 7.16 -35.06
C LYS A 47 16.23 7.20 -36.16
N GLN A 48 16.20 6.18 -37.03
CA GLN A 48 15.18 6.05 -38.07
C GLN A 48 13.83 5.58 -37.52
N GLU A 49 13.81 4.66 -36.56
CA GLU A 49 12.58 4.08 -36.01
C GLU A 49 11.87 4.99 -35.01
N LEU A 50 12.61 5.64 -34.12
CA LEU A 50 12.05 6.44 -33.01
C LEU A 50 11.92 7.93 -33.36
N GLY A 51 12.60 8.40 -34.40
CA GLY A 51 12.65 9.81 -34.76
C GLY A 51 13.34 10.69 -33.70
N GLN A 52 13.20 12.01 -33.81
CA GLN A 52 13.89 12.99 -32.94
C GLN A 52 12.95 13.84 -32.07
N GLU A 53 11.66 13.51 -32.04
CA GLU A 53 10.67 14.24 -31.24
C GLU A 53 10.92 14.05 -29.74
N HIS A 54 11.15 12.80 -29.33
CA HIS A 54 11.34 12.42 -27.93
C HIS A 54 12.75 11.90 -27.61
N PHE A 55 13.59 11.72 -28.63
CA PHE A 55 14.91 11.09 -28.50
C PHE A 55 16.00 11.94 -29.17
N GLU A 56 17.18 11.92 -28.58
CA GLU A 56 18.42 12.48 -29.13
C GLU A 56 19.48 11.39 -29.19
N PHE A 57 20.27 11.36 -30.26
CA PHE A 57 21.23 10.28 -30.51
C PHE A 57 22.63 10.85 -30.64
N TYR A 58 23.57 10.27 -29.88
CA TYR A 58 24.94 10.74 -29.78
C TYR A 58 25.93 9.58 -30.01
N GLU A 59 26.88 9.75 -30.94
CA GLU A 59 28.07 8.89 -31.00
C GLU A 59 29.15 9.51 -30.11
N GLY A 60 29.58 8.82 -29.05
CA GLY A 60 30.46 9.40 -28.03
C GLY A 60 31.80 9.89 -28.59
N SER A 61 32.34 9.23 -29.61
CA SER A 61 33.56 9.70 -30.30
C SER A 61 33.34 10.95 -31.15
N GLU A 62 32.16 11.10 -31.76
CA GLU A 62 31.80 12.30 -32.52
C GLU A 62 31.61 13.50 -31.59
N MET A 63 30.97 13.30 -30.44
CA MET A 63 30.81 14.35 -29.44
C MET A 63 32.17 14.86 -28.94
N ILE A 64 33.12 13.96 -28.66
CA ILE A 64 34.48 14.34 -28.29
C ILE A 64 35.18 15.07 -29.45
N ALA A 65 35.01 14.61 -30.70
CA ALA A 65 35.61 15.25 -31.86
C ALA A 65 35.10 16.68 -32.08
N ASN A 66 33.82 16.93 -31.81
CA ASN A 66 33.20 18.26 -31.93
C ASN A 66 33.68 19.22 -30.83
N LEU A 67 33.97 18.72 -29.63
CA LEU A 67 34.42 19.54 -28.50
C LEU A 67 35.93 19.81 -28.49
N VAL A 68 36.75 18.88 -28.98
CA VAL A 68 38.22 18.98 -28.94
C VAL A 68 38.73 19.78 -30.15
N PRO A 69 39.47 20.88 -29.95
CA PRO A 69 40.12 21.58 -31.04
C PRO A 69 41.08 20.65 -31.82
N GLY A 70 40.86 20.47 -33.12
CA GLY A 70 41.61 19.51 -33.95
C GLY A 70 41.02 18.10 -34.01
N GLY A 71 39.82 17.90 -33.45
CA GLY A 71 39.02 16.68 -33.61
C GLY A 71 39.57 15.45 -32.90
N LEU A 72 39.09 14.28 -33.32
CA LEU A 72 39.43 13.01 -32.67
C LEU A 72 40.93 12.66 -32.77
N ILE A 73 41.60 13.08 -33.84
CA ILE A 73 43.05 12.86 -34.04
C ILE A 73 43.85 13.63 -32.98
N ALA A 74 43.45 14.88 -32.68
CA ALA A 74 44.07 15.65 -31.62
C ALA A 74 43.81 14.99 -30.26
N PHE A 75 42.56 14.58 -29.98
CA PHE A 75 42.20 13.88 -28.75
C PHE A 75 43.05 12.63 -28.49
N GLN A 76 43.29 11.80 -29.52
CA GLN A 76 44.09 10.58 -29.38
C GLN A 76 45.54 10.85 -28.96
N LYS A 77 46.11 12.02 -29.31
CA LYS A 77 47.48 12.42 -28.94
C LYS A 77 47.61 13.02 -27.55
N LEU A 78 46.50 13.36 -26.90
CA LEU A 78 46.48 13.94 -25.56
C LEU A 78 46.93 12.94 -24.48
N ASN A 79 47.41 13.48 -23.36
CA ASN A 79 47.77 12.69 -22.19
C ASN A 79 46.51 12.19 -21.45
N LYS A 80 46.69 11.29 -20.47
CA LYS A 80 45.56 10.69 -19.73
C LYS A 80 44.69 11.73 -19.01
N PRO A 81 45.23 12.69 -18.24
CA PRO A 81 44.44 13.75 -17.60
C PRO A 81 43.61 14.59 -18.58
N GLU A 82 44.18 14.98 -19.71
CA GLU A 82 43.49 15.78 -20.73
C GLU A 82 42.37 14.97 -21.40
N LYS A 83 42.62 13.70 -21.71
CA LYS A 83 41.58 12.79 -22.23
C LYS A 83 40.43 12.64 -21.25
N LEU A 84 40.73 12.56 -19.95
CA LEU A 84 39.73 12.49 -18.89
C LEU A 84 38.86 13.75 -18.86
N TYR A 85 39.48 14.93 -18.91
CA TYR A 85 38.78 16.21 -18.95
C TYR A 85 37.78 16.30 -20.11
N TRP A 86 38.22 15.96 -21.33
CA TRP A 86 37.34 16.03 -22.51
C TRP A 86 36.22 14.99 -22.50
N ARG A 87 36.46 13.79 -21.97
CA ARG A 87 35.40 12.79 -21.76
C ARG A 87 34.34 13.28 -20.77
N GLN A 88 34.78 13.85 -19.65
CA GLN A 88 33.88 14.44 -18.65
C GLN A 88 33.06 15.59 -19.26
N LEU A 89 33.69 16.47 -20.02
CA LEU A 89 33.00 17.57 -20.69
C LEU A 89 31.96 17.06 -21.70
N ALA A 90 32.31 16.03 -22.50
CA ALA A 90 31.40 15.45 -23.48
C ALA A 90 30.13 14.89 -22.83
N ILE A 91 30.26 14.02 -21.81
CA ILE A 91 29.10 13.44 -21.15
C ILE A 91 28.30 14.47 -20.35
N HIS A 92 28.96 15.48 -19.77
CA HIS A 92 28.28 16.57 -19.09
C HIS A 92 27.45 17.42 -20.06
N THR A 93 27.99 17.67 -21.26
CA THR A 93 27.27 18.40 -22.31
C THR A 93 26.03 17.62 -22.76
N ILE A 94 26.17 16.31 -23.02
CA ILE A 94 25.02 15.45 -23.36
C ILE A 94 23.98 15.45 -22.24
N GLY A 95 24.41 15.29 -20.99
CA GLY A 95 23.50 15.30 -19.84
C GLY A 95 22.76 16.63 -19.68
N LYS A 96 23.42 17.75 -19.98
CA LYS A 96 22.81 19.08 -19.95
C LYS A 96 21.83 19.27 -21.11
N GLU A 97 22.21 18.93 -22.34
CA GLU A 97 21.33 19.03 -23.51
C GLU A 97 20.06 18.18 -23.32
N CYS A 98 20.21 16.97 -22.78
CA CYS A 98 19.12 16.07 -22.43
C CYS A 98 18.18 16.68 -21.36
N ALA A 99 18.75 17.33 -20.33
CA ALA A 99 17.96 18.00 -19.31
C ALA A 99 17.23 19.24 -19.83
N ASP A 100 17.90 20.04 -20.66
CA ASP A 100 17.34 21.28 -21.23
C ASP A 100 16.22 20.97 -22.26
N SER A 101 16.34 19.87 -23.02
CA SER A 101 15.36 19.48 -24.04
C SER A 101 14.22 18.62 -23.51
N GLY A 102 14.41 17.95 -22.36
CA GLY A 102 13.46 16.96 -21.82
C GLY A 102 13.35 15.68 -22.66
N ARG A 103 14.24 15.49 -23.66
CA ARG A 103 14.29 14.29 -24.51
C ARG A 103 15.20 13.23 -23.91
N VAL A 104 15.00 11.96 -24.28
CA VAL A 104 15.89 10.87 -23.88
C VAL A 104 17.15 10.89 -24.74
N ALA A 105 18.32 10.97 -24.11
CA ALA A 105 19.60 10.89 -24.83
C ALA A 105 20.08 9.45 -24.93
N VAL A 106 20.34 8.97 -26.15
CA VAL A 106 20.87 7.63 -26.44
C VAL A 106 22.31 7.78 -26.94
N VAL A 107 23.27 7.21 -26.20
CA VAL A 107 24.69 7.44 -26.41
C VAL A 107 25.42 6.14 -26.74
N ALA A 108 26.02 6.03 -27.92
CA ALA A 108 26.92 4.93 -28.23
C ALA A 108 28.31 5.18 -27.59
N GLY A 109 28.73 4.29 -26.70
CA GLY A 109 29.94 4.46 -25.89
C GLY A 109 30.83 3.21 -25.82
N HIS A 110 32.01 3.40 -25.22
CA HIS A 110 32.96 2.33 -24.91
C HIS A 110 33.22 2.29 -23.41
N PHE A 111 33.19 1.11 -22.80
CA PHE A 111 33.53 0.95 -21.38
C PHE A 111 35.02 0.77 -21.17
N MET A 112 35.66 -0.09 -21.96
CA MET A 112 37.09 -0.33 -21.89
C MET A 112 37.72 -0.45 -23.27
N PHE A 113 39.05 -0.36 -23.33
CA PHE A 113 39.85 -0.82 -24.46
C PHE A 113 40.80 -1.91 -23.96
N TRP A 114 40.91 -3.01 -24.70
CA TRP A 114 41.74 -4.13 -24.30
C TRP A 114 42.48 -4.72 -25.50
N LEU A 115 43.76 -4.37 -25.64
CA LEU A 115 44.65 -4.99 -26.63
C LEU A 115 44.99 -6.42 -26.19
N GLU A 116 45.08 -7.34 -27.15
CA GLU A 116 45.29 -8.78 -26.86
C GLU A 116 46.62 -9.06 -26.15
N GLU A 117 47.62 -8.20 -26.35
CA GLU A 117 48.94 -8.27 -25.72
C GLU A 117 48.92 -7.82 -24.25
N GLU A 118 47.87 -7.13 -23.79
CA GLU A 118 47.79 -6.59 -22.44
C GLU A 118 47.14 -7.59 -21.47
N GLU A 119 47.70 -7.72 -20.27
CA GLU A 119 47.18 -8.63 -19.24
C GLU A 119 45.77 -8.27 -18.76
N ALA A 120 45.41 -6.98 -18.78
CA ALA A 120 44.12 -6.48 -18.33
C ALA A 120 43.65 -5.32 -19.21
N GLY A 121 42.36 -5.29 -19.50
CA GLY A 121 41.76 -4.17 -20.24
C GLY A 121 41.74 -2.89 -19.42
N GLN A 122 41.78 -1.75 -20.10
CA GLN A 122 41.82 -0.41 -19.50
C GLN A 122 40.42 0.22 -19.54
N PRO A 123 39.70 0.35 -18.41
CA PRO A 123 38.43 1.05 -18.37
C PRO A 123 38.61 2.52 -18.70
N VAL A 124 37.67 3.09 -19.46
CA VAL A 124 37.73 4.47 -19.96
C VAL A 124 36.57 5.36 -19.51
N TYR A 125 35.70 4.85 -18.65
CA TYR A 125 34.63 5.62 -18.01
C TYR A 125 35.19 6.62 -16.99
N THR A 126 34.40 7.64 -16.68
CA THR A 126 34.68 8.70 -15.73
C THR A 126 33.61 8.75 -14.65
N GLN A 127 33.88 9.47 -13.56
CA GLN A 127 32.87 9.70 -12.52
C GLN A 127 31.64 10.45 -13.06
N ALA A 128 31.84 11.34 -14.05
CA ALA A 128 30.74 12.03 -14.70
C ALA A 128 29.83 11.07 -15.48
N ASP A 129 30.38 10.02 -16.11
CA ASP A 129 29.57 8.98 -16.76
C ASP A 129 28.67 8.28 -15.75
N LEU A 130 29.23 7.88 -14.61
CA LEU A 130 28.48 7.19 -13.55
C LEU A 130 27.39 8.06 -12.92
N HIS A 131 27.57 9.39 -12.91
CA HIS A 131 26.53 10.32 -12.45
C HIS A 131 25.51 10.68 -13.53
N THR A 132 25.87 10.61 -14.82
CA THR A 132 25.00 11.07 -15.91
C THR A 132 24.12 9.94 -16.45
N PHE A 133 24.69 8.77 -16.71
CA PHE A 133 23.91 7.64 -17.19
C PHE A 133 22.84 7.24 -16.19
N THR A 134 21.67 6.89 -16.73
CA THR A 134 20.54 6.32 -15.99
C THR A 134 20.35 4.86 -16.36
N HIS A 135 20.66 4.51 -17.61
CA HIS A 135 20.56 3.16 -18.14
C HIS A 135 21.78 2.81 -18.98
N ILE A 136 22.16 1.53 -19.02
CA ILE A 136 23.15 0.96 -19.93
C ILE A 136 22.57 -0.32 -20.55
N LEU A 137 22.45 -0.31 -21.88
CA LEU A 137 22.13 -1.47 -22.70
C LEU A 137 23.43 -2.02 -23.30
N TYR A 138 23.79 -3.23 -22.95
CA TYR A 138 25.00 -3.87 -23.44
C TYR A 138 24.68 -4.86 -24.57
N LEU A 139 25.24 -4.63 -25.76
CA LEU A 139 25.10 -5.49 -26.92
C LEU A 139 25.99 -6.73 -26.78
N ASP A 140 25.39 -7.82 -26.33
CA ASP A 140 26.05 -9.11 -26.11
C ASP A 140 26.05 -9.98 -27.38
N VAL A 141 26.87 -9.56 -28.36
CA VAL A 141 26.98 -10.24 -29.65
C VAL A 141 27.99 -11.38 -29.56
N PRO A 142 27.69 -12.62 -29.97
CA PRO A 142 28.65 -13.72 -30.00
C PRO A 142 29.98 -13.31 -30.65
N ALA A 143 31.10 -13.67 -30.02
CA ALA A 143 32.43 -13.27 -30.46
C ALA A 143 32.73 -13.67 -31.92
N GLU A 144 32.19 -14.80 -32.37
CA GLU A 144 32.30 -15.29 -33.75
C GLU A 144 31.63 -14.33 -34.74
N LEU A 145 30.44 -13.83 -34.40
CA LEU A 145 29.73 -12.85 -35.22
C LEU A 145 30.42 -11.49 -35.20
N VAL A 146 31.06 -11.11 -34.09
CA VAL A 146 31.87 -9.89 -34.04
C VAL A 146 33.06 -9.98 -34.99
N VAL A 147 33.80 -11.09 -34.98
CA VAL A 147 34.92 -11.32 -35.92
C VAL A 147 34.43 -11.26 -37.36
N GLN A 148 33.32 -11.94 -37.68
CA GLN A 148 32.75 -11.92 -39.03
C GLN A 148 32.41 -10.49 -39.47
N ARG A 149 31.72 -9.70 -38.63
CA ARG A 149 31.39 -8.31 -38.94
C ARG A 149 32.62 -7.43 -39.14
N VAL A 150 33.70 -7.68 -38.39
CA VAL A 150 34.95 -6.93 -38.54
C VAL A 150 35.65 -7.28 -39.87
N LEU A 151 35.57 -8.54 -40.31
CA LEU A 151 36.09 -8.97 -41.62
C LEU A 151 35.28 -8.37 -42.78
N ASP A 152 33.96 -8.28 -42.63
CA ASP A 152 33.05 -7.75 -43.65
C ASP A 152 33.01 -6.20 -43.68
N ASP A 153 33.58 -5.53 -42.66
CA ASP A 153 33.64 -4.07 -42.56
C ASP A 153 34.71 -3.51 -43.52
N THR A 154 34.26 -2.96 -44.64
CA THR A 154 35.12 -2.34 -45.65
C THR A 154 35.42 -0.87 -45.36
N GLU A 155 34.74 -0.26 -44.39
CA GLU A 155 34.84 1.18 -44.09
C GLU A 155 35.86 1.48 -42.98
N ARG A 156 36.00 0.58 -42.00
CA ARG A 156 36.89 0.80 -40.83
C ARG A 156 37.92 -0.32 -40.71
N SER A 157 39.20 0.02 -40.84
CA SER A 157 40.31 -0.91 -40.57
C SER A 157 40.46 -1.14 -39.06
N ARG A 158 40.29 -2.39 -38.61
CA ARG A 158 40.46 -2.79 -37.20
C ARG A 158 41.40 -4.00 -37.10
N ALA A 159 42.22 -4.04 -36.05
CA ALA A 159 42.96 -5.26 -35.71
C ALA A 159 41.95 -6.36 -35.36
N LEU A 160 42.21 -7.59 -35.83
CA LEU A 160 41.36 -8.76 -35.60
C LEU A 160 41.86 -9.51 -34.36
N PRO A 161 41.21 -9.37 -33.18
CA PRO A 161 41.63 -10.08 -31.98
C PRO A 161 41.16 -11.54 -32.06
N SER A 162 41.81 -12.44 -31.30
CA SER A 162 41.32 -13.82 -31.23
C SER A 162 39.92 -13.90 -30.61
N ILE A 163 39.14 -14.90 -31.04
CA ILE A 163 37.78 -15.17 -30.50
C ILE A 163 37.83 -15.36 -28.98
N ASN A 164 38.89 -16.01 -28.47
CA ASN A 164 39.09 -16.22 -27.03
C ASN A 164 39.33 -14.89 -26.29
N HIS A 165 40.09 -13.97 -26.88
CA HIS A 165 40.28 -12.63 -26.31
C HIS A 165 38.97 -11.84 -26.29
N LEU A 166 38.19 -11.86 -27.38
CA LEU A 166 36.89 -11.19 -27.42
C LEU A 166 35.93 -11.71 -26.35
N ARG A 167 35.86 -13.03 -26.14
CA ARG A 167 35.05 -13.63 -25.07
C ARG A 167 35.50 -13.17 -23.67
N LYS A 168 36.82 -13.14 -23.41
CA LYS A 168 37.38 -12.61 -22.15
C LYS A 168 37.03 -11.14 -21.96
N TRP A 169 37.15 -10.34 -23.02
CA TRP A 169 36.81 -8.93 -23.01
C TRP A 169 35.34 -8.71 -22.69
N GLN A 170 34.42 -9.40 -23.37
CA GLN A 170 32.99 -9.30 -23.09
C GLN A 170 32.66 -9.66 -21.64
N GLN A 171 33.20 -10.77 -21.12
CA GLN A 171 32.99 -11.17 -19.74
C GLN A 171 33.50 -10.11 -18.74
N ALA A 172 34.65 -9.49 -19.01
CA ALA A 172 35.19 -8.43 -18.18
C ALA A 172 34.33 -7.15 -18.21
N GLU A 173 33.88 -6.69 -19.39
CA GLU A 173 32.99 -5.52 -19.47
C GLU A 173 31.67 -5.78 -18.76
N GLN A 174 31.01 -6.91 -19.05
CA GLN A 174 29.72 -7.25 -18.44
C GLN A 174 29.80 -7.33 -16.91
N THR A 175 30.84 -8.00 -16.37
CA THR A 175 31.01 -8.17 -14.92
C THR A 175 31.25 -6.82 -14.24
N GLN A 176 32.13 -6.00 -14.79
CA GLN A 176 32.47 -4.69 -14.22
C GLN A 176 31.31 -3.70 -14.35
N LEU A 177 30.69 -3.60 -15.54
CA LEU A 177 29.53 -2.74 -15.76
C LEU A 177 28.38 -3.12 -14.85
N ARG A 178 28.02 -4.41 -14.75
CA ARG A 178 26.92 -4.86 -13.88
C ARG A 178 27.17 -4.50 -12.42
N ARG A 179 28.41 -4.60 -11.94
CA ARG A 179 28.79 -4.19 -10.58
C ARG A 179 28.70 -2.67 -10.39
N LEU A 180 29.27 -1.89 -11.30
CA LEU A 180 29.26 -0.43 -11.24
C LEU A 180 27.84 0.13 -11.32
N CYS A 181 27.04 -0.38 -12.26
CA CYS A 181 25.67 0.05 -12.45
C CYS A 181 24.83 -0.14 -11.19
N ARG A 182 24.94 -1.30 -10.54
CA ARG A 182 24.27 -1.56 -9.25
C ARG A 182 24.70 -0.60 -8.15
N TYR A 183 25.99 -0.29 -8.07
CA TYR A 183 26.52 0.60 -7.02
C TYR A 183 26.09 2.07 -7.23
N HIS A 184 25.95 2.50 -8.49
CA HIS A 184 25.63 3.87 -8.87
C HIS A 184 24.16 4.10 -9.22
N GLY A 185 23.29 3.09 -9.06
CA GLY A 185 21.87 3.20 -9.36
C GLY A 185 21.55 3.35 -10.85
N ILE A 186 22.41 2.83 -11.73
CA ILE A 186 22.22 2.78 -13.18
C ILE A 186 21.54 1.45 -13.51
N LEU A 187 20.47 1.47 -14.30
CA LEU A 187 19.82 0.25 -14.77
C LEU A 187 20.63 -0.38 -15.90
N PHE A 188 20.96 -1.66 -15.77
CA PHE A 188 21.78 -2.40 -16.73
C PHE A 188 20.98 -3.52 -17.37
N SER A 189 21.05 -3.66 -18.70
CA SER A 189 20.45 -4.81 -19.40
C SER A 189 21.35 -5.35 -20.51
N LEU A 190 21.44 -6.67 -20.61
CA LEU A 190 22.04 -7.37 -21.76
C LEU A 190 21.03 -7.47 -22.90
N VAL A 191 21.49 -7.17 -24.11
CA VAL A 191 20.68 -7.29 -25.32
C VAL A 191 21.39 -8.19 -26.32
N PHE A 192 20.70 -9.26 -26.71
CA PHE A 192 21.24 -10.30 -27.59
C PHE A 192 20.87 -10.05 -29.05
N PRO A 193 21.74 -10.39 -30.02
CA PRO A 193 21.40 -10.34 -31.44
C PRO A 193 20.24 -11.26 -31.76
N HIS A 194 19.16 -10.68 -32.27
CA HIS A 194 17.98 -11.38 -32.73
C HIS A 194 17.36 -10.56 -33.87
N PRO A 195 16.61 -11.16 -34.83
CA PRO A 195 15.91 -10.40 -35.87
C PRO A 195 15.02 -9.26 -35.34
N THR A 196 14.53 -9.39 -34.10
CA THR A 196 13.70 -8.39 -33.41
C THR A 196 14.48 -7.46 -32.46
N LEU A 197 15.81 -7.45 -32.52
CA LEU A 197 16.68 -6.64 -31.65
C LEU A 197 16.27 -5.16 -31.64
N LEU A 198 16.08 -4.59 -32.84
CA LEU A 198 15.70 -3.20 -33.01
C LEU A 198 14.38 -2.88 -32.26
N ASN A 199 13.33 -3.65 -32.53
CA ASN A 199 12.03 -3.52 -31.85
C ASN A 199 12.16 -3.66 -30.31
N LYS A 200 12.97 -4.62 -29.82
CA LYS A 200 13.18 -4.80 -28.38
C LYS A 200 13.84 -3.59 -27.73
N VAL A 201 14.91 -3.07 -28.33
CA VAL A 201 15.61 -1.89 -27.81
C VAL A 201 14.68 -0.67 -27.87
N SER A 202 13.90 -0.53 -28.93
CA SER A 202 12.89 0.52 -29.06
C SER A 202 11.80 0.45 -27.98
N ILE A 203 11.31 -0.74 -27.63
CA ILE A 203 10.38 -0.95 -26.52
C ILE A 203 11.03 -0.53 -25.19
N LEU A 204 12.27 -0.94 -24.93
CA LEU A 204 13.00 -0.54 -23.71
C LEU A 204 13.21 0.97 -23.63
N LEU A 205 13.58 1.63 -24.72
CA LEU A 205 13.80 3.07 -24.73
C LEU A 205 12.50 3.86 -24.48
N ARG A 206 11.38 3.43 -25.05
CA ARG A 206 10.05 4.02 -24.77
C ARG A 206 9.60 3.78 -23.33
N ASP A 207 9.92 2.62 -22.78
CA ASP A 207 9.69 2.31 -21.37
C ASP A 207 10.53 3.25 -20.47
N PHE A 208 11.83 3.41 -20.73
CA PHE A 208 12.70 4.29 -19.95
C PHE A 208 12.30 5.77 -20.02
N GLN A 209 11.69 6.21 -21.12
CA GLN A 209 11.21 7.58 -21.29
C GLN A 209 10.17 8.00 -20.25
N HIS A 210 9.24 7.10 -19.90
CA HIS A 210 8.07 7.45 -19.09
C HIS A 210 8.16 6.98 -17.64
N HIS A 211 9.03 6.03 -17.36
CA HIS A 211 9.03 5.34 -16.09
C HIS A 211 9.79 6.07 -14.98
N ASN A 212 9.02 6.58 -14.03
CA ASN A 212 9.48 7.03 -12.71
C ASN A 212 8.54 6.49 -11.62
N GLU A 213 8.81 6.83 -10.35
CA GLU A 213 8.01 6.37 -9.21
C GLU A 213 6.55 6.85 -9.28
N GLU A 214 6.31 8.11 -9.65
CA GLU A 214 4.96 8.68 -9.73
C GLU A 214 4.12 8.02 -10.82
N TYR A 215 4.68 7.89 -12.02
CA TYR A 215 4.06 7.18 -13.13
C TYR A 215 3.79 5.72 -12.74
N ASN A 216 4.71 5.07 -12.04
CA ASN A 216 4.53 3.69 -11.58
C ASN A 216 3.34 3.55 -10.61
N LEU A 217 3.18 4.48 -9.68
CA LEU A 217 2.01 4.52 -8.78
C LEU A 217 0.72 4.76 -9.56
N ALA A 218 0.69 5.74 -10.48
CA ALA A 218 -0.49 6.05 -11.30
C ALA A 218 -0.91 4.88 -12.20
N ARG A 219 0.04 4.10 -12.71
CA ARG A 219 -0.23 2.87 -13.47
C ARG A 219 -0.84 1.78 -12.59
N ALA A 220 -0.37 1.63 -11.36
CA ALA A 220 -0.97 0.69 -10.41
C ALA A 220 -2.40 1.11 -10.00
N GLU A 221 -2.65 2.41 -9.79
CA GLU A 221 -3.99 2.95 -9.53
C GLU A 221 -4.94 2.69 -10.71
N SER A 222 -4.49 3.02 -11.93
CA SER A 222 -5.27 2.73 -13.14
C SER A 222 -5.59 1.23 -13.26
N ARG A 223 -4.63 0.35 -12.95
CA ARG A 223 -4.84 -1.09 -13.04
C ARG A 223 -5.85 -1.61 -12.02
N ILE A 224 -5.85 -1.09 -10.79
CA ILE A 224 -6.87 -1.51 -9.81
C ILE A 224 -8.25 -0.97 -10.22
N ASP A 225 -8.34 0.25 -10.75
CA ASP A 225 -9.59 0.82 -11.24
C ASP A 225 -10.16 -0.01 -12.42
N GLU A 226 -9.30 -0.45 -13.35
CA GLU A 226 -9.66 -1.38 -14.44
C GLU A 226 -10.19 -2.71 -13.91
N VAL A 227 -9.49 -3.30 -12.93
CA VAL A 227 -9.89 -4.56 -12.29
C VAL A 227 -11.29 -4.44 -11.68
N LEU A 228 -11.56 -3.34 -10.96
CA LEU A 228 -12.87 -3.11 -10.35
C LEU A 228 -13.97 -2.87 -11.37
N ALA A 229 -13.68 -2.16 -12.47
CA ALA A 229 -14.65 -1.89 -13.52
C ALA A 229 -15.14 -3.16 -14.24
N THR A 230 -14.32 -4.21 -14.29
CA THR A 230 -14.70 -5.51 -14.86
C THR A 230 -15.51 -6.40 -13.91
N GLY A 231 -15.63 -6.03 -12.63
CA GLY A 231 -16.35 -6.81 -11.62
C GLY A 231 -17.86 -6.84 -11.84
N LYS A 232 -18.48 -7.98 -11.51
CA LYS A 232 -19.94 -8.13 -11.47
C LYS A 232 -20.43 -7.77 -10.07
N GLY A 233 -21.17 -6.68 -9.93
CA GLY A 233 -21.76 -6.26 -8.66
C GLY A 233 -20.97 -5.18 -7.92
N GLN A 234 -21.57 -4.69 -6.84
CA GLN A 234 -20.98 -3.62 -6.02
C GLN A 234 -20.19 -4.25 -4.87
N LEU A 235 -18.87 -4.24 -4.98
CA LEU A 235 -17.98 -4.73 -3.92
C LEU A 235 -18.05 -3.81 -2.69
N GLU A 236 -18.18 -4.41 -1.51
CA GLU A 236 -18.18 -3.73 -0.21
C GLU A 236 -16.90 -4.06 0.58
N THR A 237 -16.41 -5.29 0.45
CA THR A 237 -15.23 -5.81 1.12
C THR A 237 -14.19 -6.25 0.09
N VAL A 238 -12.93 -5.90 0.29
CA VAL A 238 -11.83 -6.42 -0.55
C VAL A 238 -10.74 -7.02 0.32
N LEU A 239 -10.33 -8.24 -0.03
CA LEU A 239 -9.18 -8.91 0.54
C LEU A 239 -7.96 -8.62 -0.35
N VAL A 240 -6.96 -7.94 0.19
CA VAL A 240 -5.69 -7.65 -0.50
C VAL A 240 -4.60 -8.51 0.13
N MET A 241 -4.00 -9.38 -0.66
CA MET A 241 -3.03 -10.35 -0.16
C MET A 241 -1.71 -10.18 -0.87
N ASP A 242 -0.61 -10.19 -0.12
CA ASP A 242 0.68 -10.55 -0.71
C ASP A 242 0.65 -12.04 -1.10
N ALA A 243 1.60 -12.42 -1.94
CA ALA A 243 1.57 -13.71 -2.59
C ALA A 243 2.67 -14.63 -2.04
N ASP A 244 3.93 -14.37 -2.38
CA ASP A 244 5.06 -15.18 -1.92
C ASP A 244 5.11 -15.14 -0.39
N ARG A 245 5.33 -16.29 0.27
CA ARG A 245 5.39 -16.44 1.74
C ARG A 245 4.13 -16.03 2.52
N THR A 246 3.09 -15.56 1.84
CA THR A 246 1.77 -15.23 2.40
C THR A 246 0.72 -16.25 1.95
N LEU A 247 0.46 -16.39 0.65
CA LEU A 247 -0.47 -17.40 0.11
C LEU A 247 0.15 -18.80 0.00
N ILE A 248 1.48 -18.85 -0.11
CA ILE A 248 2.28 -20.08 -0.19
C ILE A 248 3.47 -19.95 0.76
N ALA A 249 4.07 -21.05 1.19
CA ALA A 249 5.27 -20.99 2.04
C ALA A 249 6.57 -20.61 1.29
N LYS A 250 6.57 -20.70 -0.05
CA LYS A 250 7.78 -20.58 -0.89
C LYS A 250 7.91 -19.20 -1.54
N ASP A 251 9.10 -18.92 -2.03
CA ASP A 251 9.46 -17.73 -2.80
C ASP A 251 9.54 -18.10 -4.28
N THR A 252 8.53 -17.69 -5.06
CA THR A 252 8.43 -18.05 -6.48
C THR A 252 9.55 -17.44 -7.32
N GLY A 253 10.01 -16.23 -6.97
CA GLY A 253 11.14 -15.57 -7.62
C GLY A 253 12.43 -16.37 -7.48
N ALA A 254 12.76 -16.83 -6.27
CA ALA A 254 13.94 -17.66 -6.03
C ALA A 254 13.90 -18.98 -6.80
N LEU A 255 12.73 -19.61 -6.90
CA LEU A 255 12.54 -20.86 -7.64
C LEU A 255 12.66 -20.66 -9.15
N PHE A 256 12.11 -19.57 -9.69
CA PHE A 256 12.27 -19.21 -11.09
C PHE A 256 13.75 -19.13 -11.47
N TRP A 257 14.55 -18.38 -10.70
CA TRP A 257 15.98 -18.22 -10.98
C TRP A 257 16.77 -19.52 -10.80
N LYS A 258 16.38 -20.38 -9.85
CA LYS A 258 16.96 -21.73 -9.73
C LYS A 258 16.72 -22.56 -10.99
N MET A 259 15.53 -22.46 -11.60
CA MET A 259 15.23 -23.16 -12.85
C MET A 259 16.05 -22.62 -14.03
N VAL A 260 16.19 -21.30 -14.14
CA VAL A 260 17.03 -20.66 -15.17
C VAL A 260 18.49 -21.10 -15.06
N SER A 261 19.05 -21.17 -13.84
CA SER A 261 20.42 -21.64 -13.65
C SER A 261 20.61 -23.11 -14.07
N ASN A 262 19.61 -23.96 -13.78
CA ASN A 262 19.65 -25.37 -14.15
C ASN A 262 19.54 -25.58 -15.67
N SER A 263 18.71 -24.81 -16.37
CA SER A 263 18.54 -24.94 -17.82
C SER A 263 19.77 -24.46 -18.60
N ARG A 264 20.46 -23.43 -18.11
CA ARG A 264 21.61 -22.80 -18.80
C ARG A 264 22.97 -23.41 -18.47
N GLN A 265 23.04 -24.49 -17.66
CA GLN A 265 24.30 -25.08 -17.16
C GLN A 265 25.29 -24.04 -16.61
N SER A 266 24.78 -22.92 -16.09
CA SER A 266 25.62 -21.79 -15.70
C SER A 266 26.26 -22.05 -14.34
N ARG A 267 27.59 -21.91 -14.23
CA ARG A 267 28.37 -22.03 -12.98
C ARG A 267 28.10 -20.92 -11.94
N TYR A 268 27.09 -20.07 -12.14
CA TYR A 268 26.74 -19.04 -11.17
C TYR A 268 25.82 -19.63 -10.10
N GLU A 269 26.41 -19.99 -8.96
CA GLU A 269 25.72 -20.60 -7.81
C GLU A 269 24.81 -19.61 -7.06
N GLU A 270 24.93 -18.30 -7.29
CA GLU A 270 24.16 -17.28 -6.57
C GLU A 270 22.90 -16.80 -7.29
N CYS A 271 21.78 -16.71 -6.54
CA CYS A 271 20.51 -16.15 -7.00
C CYS A 271 20.67 -14.67 -7.38
N GLN A 272 20.46 -14.33 -8.66
CA GLN A 272 20.69 -12.97 -9.18
C GLN A 272 19.89 -11.89 -8.44
N LEU A 273 18.66 -12.19 -8.02
CA LEU A 273 17.84 -11.27 -7.24
C LEU A 273 18.39 -11.04 -5.84
N LYS A 274 18.93 -12.09 -5.20
CA LYS A 274 19.53 -11.95 -3.87
C LYS A 274 20.71 -10.99 -3.93
N THR A 275 21.57 -11.12 -4.95
CA THR A 275 22.69 -10.19 -5.17
C THR A 275 22.20 -8.76 -5.48
N LEU A 276 21.08 -8.62 -6.19
CA LEU A 276 20.49 -7.31 -6.49
C LEU A 276 19.93 -6.61 -5.25
N PHE A 277 19.05 -7.26 -4.49
CA PHE A 277 18.40 -6.67 -3.32
C PHE A 277 19.35 -6.54 -2.11
N SER A 278 20.47 -7.27 -2.10
CA SER A 278 21.55 -7.09 -1.10
C SER A 278 22.55 -5.99 -1.49
N SER A 279 22.40 -5.38 -2.66
CA SER A 279 23.23 -4.25 -3.08
C SER A 279 22.76 -2.93 -2.42
N PRO A 280 23.48 -1.81 -2.59
CA PRO A 280 23.04 -0.50 -2.08
C PRO A 280 21.65 -0.06 -2.58
N LEU A 281 21.15 -0.65 -3.68
CA LEU A 281 19.80 -0.40 -4.17
C LEU A 281 18.71 -0.89 -3.21
N GLY A 282 19.00 -1.87 -2.34
CA GLY A 282 18.03 -2.44 -1.43
C GLY A 282 16.74 -2.88 -2.14
N TYR A 283 15.60 -2.64 -1.51
CA TYR A 283 14.26 -2.85 -2.09
C TYR A 283 13.66 -1.55 -2.65
N SER A 284 14.47 -0.73 -3.33
CA SER A 284 14.02 0.50 -3.99
C SER A 284 13.24 0.23 -5.28
N TYR A 285 12.51 1.25 -5.76
CA TYR A 285 11.90 1.23 -7.09
C TYR A 285 12.90 0.85 -8.18
N THR A 286 14.08 1.46 -8.18
CA THR A 286 15.17 1.15 -9.12
C THR A 286 15.60 -0.32 -9.04
N ALA A 287 15.66 -0.92 -7.85
CA ALA A 287 15.95 -2.35 -7.71
C ALA A 287 14.87 -3.22 -8.38
N PHE A 288 13.58 -2.91 -8.20
CA PHE A 288 12.50 -3.66 -8.84
C PHE A 288 12.47 -3.47 -10.37
N ARG A 289 12.80 -2.28 -10.87
CA ARG A 289 12.99 -2.04 -12.31
C ARG A 289 14.17 -2.84 -12.88
N GLN A 290 15.29 -2.89 -12.15
CA GLN A 290 16.42 -3.74 -12.51
C GLN A 290 16.05 -5.23 -12.51
N ALA A 291 15.21 -5.68 -11.57
CA ALA A 291 14.71 -7.05 -11.55
C ALA A 291 13.90 -7.38 -12.81
N ALA A 292 13.01 -6.47 -13.25
CA ALA A 292 12.26 -6.63 -14.50
C ALA A 292 13.19 -6.79 -15.71
N LEU A 293 14.25 -5.98 -15.80
CA LEU A 293 15.25 -6.11 -16.86
C LEU A 293 16.01 -7.45 -16.81
N LEU A 294 16.32 -7.96 -15.61
CA LEU A 294 16.93 -9.29 -15.47
C LEU A 294 16.00 -10.39 -16.00
N TYR A 295 14.68 -10.27 -15.79
CA TYR A 295 13.74 -11.23 -16.37
C TYR A 295 13.65 -11.14 -17.89
N GLU A 296 13.77 -9.94 -18.49
CA GLU A 296 13.88 -9.78 -19.95
C GLU A 296 15.15 -10.44 -20.52
N GLU A 297 16.26 -10.43 -19.77
CA GLU A 297 17.51 -11.11 -20.16
C GLU A 297 17.42 -12.64 -20.01
N ALA A 298 16.66 -13.11 -19.02
CA ALA A 298 16.67 -14.50 -18.59
C ALA A 298 15.99 -15.45 -19.58
N ALA A 299 14.97 -15.00 -20.30
CA ALA A 299 14.22 -15.83 -21.22
C ALA A 299 13.41 -14.98 -22.22
N MET A 300 13.23 -15.52 -23.43
CA MET A 300 12.26 -14.98 -24.40
C MET A 300 10.83 -15.25 -23.94
N ASP A 301 9.83 -14.58 -24.54
CA ASP A 301 8.41 -14.65 -24.12
C ASP A 301 7.86 -16.08 -23.96
N GLU A 302 8.15 -16.97 -24.91
CA GLU A 302 7.69 -18.36 -24.89
C GLU A 302 8.40 -19.18 -23.80
N GLU A 303 9.73 -19.09 -23.74
CA GLU A 303 10.55 -19.77 -22.71
C GLU A 303 10.19 -19.27 -21.30
N PHE A 304 9.99 -17.96 -21.14
CA PHE A 304 9.58 -17.33 -19.88
C PHE A 304 8.23 -17.87 -19.42
N ASN A 305 7.26 -18.00 -20.32
CA ASN A 305 5.96 -18.59 -20.02
C ASN A 305 6.08 -20.05 -19.58
N VAL A 306 6.91 -20.85 -20.26
CA VAL A 306 7.16 -22.25 -19.90
C VAL A 306 7.80 -22.35 -18.51
N LEU A 307 8.77 -21.50 -18.19
CA LEU A 307 9.37 -21.45 -16.87
C LEU A 307 8.33 -21.07 -15.80
N CYS A 308 7.48 -20.08 -16.08
CA CYS A 308 6.39 -19.70 -15.17
C CYS A 308 5.42 -20.86 -14.91
N ASP A 309 5.09 -21.66 -15.95
CA ASP A 309 4.26 -22.86 -15.81
C ASP A 309 4.88 -23.91 -14.88
N HIS A 310 6.18 -24.16 -15.03
CA HIS A 310 6.90 -25.10 -14.18
C HIS A 310 7.03 -24.61 -12.73
N VAL A 311 7.25 -23.31 -12.52
CA VAL A 311 7.23 -22.73 -11.17
C VAL A 311 5.85 -22.91 -10.55
N ALA A 312 4.80 -22.53 -11.27
CA ALA A 312 3.42 -22.64 -10.79
C ALA A 312 3.03 -24.10 -10.47
N SER A 313 3.52 -25.09 -11.21
CA SER A 313 3.20 -26.51 -10.95
C SER A 313 3.77 -27.08 -9.65
N MET A 314 4.76 -26.42 -9.07
CA MET A 314 5.38 -26.85 -7.81
C MET A 314 4.82 -26.10 -6.59
N MET A 315 3.86 -25.19 -6.80
CA MET A 315 3.26 -24.38 -5.77
C MET A 315 1.91 -24.98 -5.33
N THR A 316 1.60 -24.79 -4.05
CA THR A 316 0.32 -25.16 -3.45
C THR A 316 -0.06 -24.04 -2.51
N ILE A 317 -1.22 -23.41 -2.74
CA ILE A 317 -1.76 -22.38 -1.86
C ILE A 317 -2.12 -23.03 -0.52
N HIS A 318 -1.87 -22.31 0.58
CA HIS A 318 -2.28 -22.76 1.90
C HIS A 318 -3.79 -23.10 1.91
N PRO A 319 -4.20 -24.28 2.39
CA PRO A 319 -5.60 -24.71 2.37
C PRO A 319 -6.56 -23.69 2.99
N GLU A 320 -6.12 -22.99 4.04
CA GLU A 320 -6.86 -21.95 4.73
C GLU A 320 -7.22 -20.78 3.81
N PHE A 321 -6.27 -20.35 2.95
CA PHE A 321 -6.52 -19.32 1.94
C PHE A 321 -7.39 -19.84 0.79
N VAL A 322 -7.23 -21.10 0.37
CA VAL A 322 -8.10 -21.71 -0.65
C VAL A 322 -9.55 -21.71 -0.16
N SER A 323 -9.79 -22.13 1.08
CA SER A 323 -11.12 -22.12 1.69
C SER A 323 -11.70 -20.71 1.78
N LEU A 324 -10.90 -19.74 2.26
CA LEU A 324 -11.34 -18.35 2.38
C LEU A 324 -11.68 -17.72 1.02
N LEU A 325 -10.86 -17.96 0.00
CA LEU A 325 -11.07 -17.42 -1.35
C LEU A 325 -12.28 -18.04 -2.06
N LYS A 326 -12.53 -19.34 -1.85
CA LYS A 326 -13.74 -19.99 -2.35
C LYS A 326 -15.00 -19.43 -1.69
N LEU A 327 -14.97 -19.19 -0.37
CA LEU A 327 -16.08 -18.54 0.34
C LEU A 327 -16.29 -17.11 -0.15
N ALA A 328 -15.21 -16.34 -0.37
CA ALA A 328 -15.32 -14.99 -0.93
C ALA A 328 -15.92 -14.99 -2.35
N GLN A 329 -15.56 -15.97 -3.19
CA GLN A 329 -16.12 -16.13 -4.53
C GLN A 329 -17.64 -16.36 -4.53
N GLU A 330 -18.20 -16.98 -3.49
CA GLU A 330 -19.66 -17.19 -3.35
C GLU A 330 -20.42 -15.90 -3.01
N GLN A 331 -19.71 -14.82 -2.63
CA GLN A 331 -20.30 -13.56 -2.17
C GLN A 331 -20.06 -12.43 -3.18
N GLU A 332 -21.13 -11.94 -3.83
CA GLU A 332 -21.03 -10.87 -4.84
C GLU A 332 -20.46 -9.54 -4.30
N HIS A 333 -20.52 -9.30 -2.98
CA HIS A 333 -20.04 -8.08 -2.33
C HIS A 333 -18.60 -8.20 -1.78
N VAL A 334 -17.94 -9.35 -1.95
CA VAL A 334 -16.57 -9.59 -1.48
C VAL A 334 -15.63 -9.84 -2.68
N GLY A 335 -14.60 -9.02 -2.80
CA GLY A 335 -13.57 -9.16 -3.83
C GLY A 335 -12.24 -9.62 -3.24
N ALA A 336 -11.37 -10.19 -4.08
CA ALA A 336 -10.02 -10.55 -3.70
C ALA A 336 -8.99 -10.10 -4.74
N VAL A 337 -7.88 -9.55 -4.25
CA VAL A 337 -6.78 -9.04 -5.06
C VAL A 337 -5.46 -9.54 -4.49
N VAL A 338 -4.60 -10.07 -5.35
CA VAL A 338 -3.23 -10.40 -5.02
C VAL A 338 -2.33 -9.26 -5.45
N ALA A 339 -1.68 -8.57 -4.52
CA ALA A 339 -0.71 -7.53 -4.78
C ALA A 339 0.70 -8.07 -4.53
N THR A 340 1.45 -8.39 -5.59
CA THR A 340 2.71 -9.16 -5.47
C THR A 340 3.91 -8.44 -6.06
N CYS A 341 5.02 -8.43 -5.31
CA CYS A 341 6.34 -8.04 -5.83
C CYS A 341 6.98 -9.12 -6.72
N GLY A 342 6.43 -10.35 -6.68
CA GLY A 342 6.85 -11.47 -7.49
C GLY A 342 6.33 -11.40 -8.93
N LEU A 343 6.57 -12.47 -9.70
CA LEU A 343 6.17 -12.54 -11.10
C LEU A 343 4.66 -12.69 -11.24
N ARG A 344 3.99 -11.67 -11.81
CA ARG A 344 2.55 -11.68 -12.13
C ARG A 344 2.14 -12.96 -12.83
N ARG A 345 2.88 -13.34 -13.87
CA ARG A 345 2.57 -14.49 -14.72
C ARG A 345 2.59 -15.82 -13.96
N VAL A 346 3.47 -15.97 -12.97
CA VAL A 346 3.48 -17.16 -12.10
C VAL A 346 2.21 -17.20 -11.27
N TRP A 347 1.83 -16.08 -10.65
CA TRP A 347 0.65 -15.99 -9.79
C TRP A 347 -0.67 -16.15 -10.54
N GLU A 348 -0.79 -15.62 -11.75
CA GLU A 348 -1.91 -15.91 -12.65
C GLU A 348 -2.08 -17.43 -12.85
N LYS A 349 -0.98 -18.15 -13.12
CA LYS A 349 -0.98 -19.60 -13.35
C LYS A 349 -1.23 -20.42 -12.07
N VAL A 350 -0.73 -19.95 -10.93
CA VAL A 350 -0.99 -20.58 -9.62
C VAL A 350 -2.49 -20.49 -9.28
N LEU A 351 -3.09 -19.30 -9.45
CA LEU A 351 -4.52 -19.11 -9.20
C LEU A 351 -5.39 -19.86 -10.22
N GLU A 352 -5.00 -19.92 -11.49
CA GLU A 352 -5.69 -20.69 -12.52
C GLU A 352 -5.79 -22.18 -12.17
N ARG A 353 -4.69 -22.77 -11.68
CA ARG A 353 -4.64 -24.19 -11.27
C ARG A 353 -5.58 -24.52 -10.10
N GLU A 354 -5.81 -23.55 -9.21
CA GLU A 354 -6.72 -23.68 -8.07
C GLU A 354 -8.17 -23.29 -8.42
N GLY A 355 -8.44 -22.91 -9.68
CA GLY A 355 -9.76 -22.45 -10.13
C GLY A 355 -10.14 -21.05 -9.64
N LEU A 356 -9.15 -20.23 -9.24
CA LEU A 356 -9.32 -18.92 -8.60
C LEU A 356 -8.94 -17.74 -9.51
N SER A 357 -8.59 -17.96 -10.77
CA SER A 357 -8.16 -16.90 -11.71
C SER A 357 -9.26 -15.90 -12.08
N GLU A 358 -10.52 -16.33 -12.08
CA GLU A 358 -11.66 -15.42 -12.25
C GLU A 358 -11.93 -14.57 -11.00
N PRO A 359 -12.18 -15.16 -9.81
CA PRO A 359 -12.53 -14.39 -8.62
C PRO A 359 -11.38 -13.57 -8.02
N VAL A 360 -10.13 -13.95 -8.28
CA VAL A 360 -8.95 -13.29 -7.71
C VAL A 360 -8.13 -12.64 -8.81
N LYS A 361 -8.00 -11.31 -8.76
CA LYS A 361 -7.21 -10.55 -9.74
C LYS A 361 -5.80 -10.27 -9.22
N VAL A 362 -4.81 -10.29 -10.11
CA VAL A 362 -3.40 -10.12 -9.75
C VAL A 362 -2.90 -8.72 -10.15
N ILE A 363 -2.49 -7.94 -9.16
CA ILE A 363 -1.69 -6.72 -9.31
C ILE A 363 -0.24 -7.11 -9.10
N GLY A 364 0.45 -7.42 -10.20
CA GLY A 364 1.85 -7.82 -10.20
C GLY A 364 2.58 -7.23 -11.41
N GLY A 365 3.91 -7.26 -11.37
CA GLY A 365 4.76 -6.97 -12.52
C GLY A 365 5.65 -8.17 -12.85
N GLY A 366 6.82 -7.89 -13.40
CA GLY A 366 7.84 -8.91 -13.67
C GLY A 366 8.56 -8.68 -14.98
N ARG A 367 7.86 -8.14 -15.98
CA ARG A 367 8.41 -7.80 -17.29
C ARG A 367 8.04 -6.40 -17.70
N VAL A 368 8.78 -5.86 -18.68
CA VAL A 368 8.57 -4.49 -19.18
C VAL A 368 7.15 -4.34 -19.75
N ALA A 369 6.64 -5.38 -20.41
CA ALA A 369 5.28 -5.42 -20.95
C ALA A 369 4.16 -5.29 -19.90
N ASP A 370 4.44 -5.55 -18.61
CA ASP A 370 3.46 -5.36 -17.53
C ASP A 370 3.19 -3.87 -17.26
N GLY A 371 4.14 -3.00 -17.62
CA GLY A 371 4.00 -1.55 -17.62
C GLY A 371 4.07 -0.89 -16.25
N PHE A 372 4.45 -1.62 -15.19
CA PHE A 372 4.82 -1.11 -13.87
C PHE A 372 5.49 -2.23 -13.04
N VAL A 373 6.11 -1.87 -11.92
CA VAL A 373 6.65 -2.81 -10.93
C VAL A 373 5.99 -2.60 -9.57
N VAL A 374 5.78 -3.67 -8.82
CA VAL A 374 5.14 -3.59 -7.50
C VAL A 374 6.21 -3.42 -6.43
N THR A 375 6.13 -2.29 -5.73
CA THR A 375 6.94 -1.94 -4.57
C THR A 375 6.06 -1.90 -3.31
N ALA A 376 6.65 -1.71 -2.13
CA ALA A 376 5.89 -1.47 -0.90
C ALA A 376 4.93 -0.26 -1.02
N ALA A 377 5.36 0.80 -1.72
CA ALA A 377 4.53 1.97 -1.99
C ALA A 377 3.35 1.66 -2.93
N VAL A 378 3.56 0.80 -3.94
CA VAL A 378 2.47 0.34 -4.81
C VAL A 378 1.45 -0.47 -4.03
N LYS A 379 1.88 -1.43 -3.19
CA LYS A 379 0.96 -2.20 -2.34
C LYS A 379 0.13 -1.29 -1.44
N ALA A 380 0.76 -0.30 -0.81
CA ALA A 380 0.07 0.69 0.02
C ALA A 380 -0.94 1.52 -0.79
N THR A 381 -0.56 1.91 -2.00
CA THR A 381 -1.40 2.73 -2.90
C THR A 381 -2.62 1.94 -3.37
N VAL A 382 -2.47 0.65 -3.67
CA VAL A 382 -3.61 -0.24 -3.99
C VAL A 382 -4.62 -0.26 -2.84
N VAL A 383 -4.16 -0.48 -1.60
CA VAL A 383 -5.04 -0.47 -0.42
C VAL A 383 -5.67 0.90 -0.18
N ALA A 384 -4.89 1.98 -0.28
CA ALA A 384 -5.40 3.33 -0.11
C ALA A 384 -6.44 3.71 -1.17
N ARG A 385 -6.22 3.33 -2.44
CA ARG A 385 -7.17 3.57 -3.53
C ARG A 385 -8.49 2.84 -3.29
N LEU A 386 -8.44 1.57 -2.87
CA LEU A 386 -9.63 0.78 -2.53
C LEU A 386 -10.43 1.39 -1.36
N ARG A 387 -9.74 1.82 -0.30
CA ARG A 387 -10.37 2.35 0.90
C ARG A 387 -10.84 3.80 0.75
N ASP A 388 -9.97 4.67 0.27
CA ASP A 388 -10.16 6.12 0.32
C ASP A 388 -10.98 6.63 -0.87
N VAL A 389 -10.83 6.00 -2.06
CA VAL A 389 -11.53 6.42 -3.29
C VAL A 389 -12.75 5.54 -3.57
N HIS A 390 -12.58 4.21 -3.52
CA HIS A 390 -13.68 3.29 -3.77
C HIS A 390 -14.55 2.99 -2.53
N HIS A 391 -14.15 3.52 -1.36
CA HIS A 391 -14.89 3.40 -0.11
C HIS A 391 -15.21 1.95 0.30
N MET A 392 -14.31 1.03 -0.06
CA MET A 392 -14.40 -0.38 0.31
C MET A 392 -13.70 -0.61 1.64
N TYR A 393 -14.14 -1.62 2.39
CA TYR A 393 -13.46 -2.03 3.60
C TYR A 393 -12.42 -3.10 3.28
N VAL A 394 -11.17 -2.82 3.61
CA VAL A 394 -10.02 -3.59 3.13
C VAL A 394 -9.40 -4.44 4.25
N TRP A 395 -9.25 -5.73 3.96
CA TRP A 395 -8.41 -6.64 4.74
C TRP A 395 -7.09 -6.84 4.01
N ALA A 396 -5.97 -6.55 4.66
CA ALA A 396 -4.65 -6.79 4.11
C ALA A 396 -3.94 -7.98 4.78
N PHE A 397 -3.27 -8.81 3.98
CA PHE A 397 -2.51 -9.97 4.42
C PHE A 397 -1.08 -9.88 3.88
N GLY A 398 -0.07 -10.04 4.73
CA GLY A 398 1.33 -10.03 4.29
C GLY A 398 2.29 -10.63 5.32
N ASP A 399 3.52 -10.96 4.91
CA ASP A 399 4.51 -11.65 5.74
C ASP A 399 5.86 -10.91 5.87
N SER A 400 6.01 -9.76 5.18
CA SER A 400 7.29 -9.07 5.04
C SER A 400 7.26 -7.57 5.36
N VAL A 401 8.44 -6.95 5.44
CA VAL A 401 8.58 -5.49 5.61
C VAL A 401 7.92 -4.72 4.48
N LEU A 402 7.89 -5.28 3.26
CA LEU A 402 7.29 -4.63 2.10
C LEU A 402 5.77 -4.53 2.20
N ASP A 403 5.16 -5.30 3.11
CA ASP A 403 3.72 -5.33 3.32
C ASP A 403 3.27 -4.40 4.44
N LEU A 404 4.17 -3.97 5.33
CA LEU A 404 3.84 -3.07 6.44
C LEU A 404 3.10 -1.80 5.97
N PRO A 405 3.50 -1.14 4.86
CA PRO A 405 2.76 0.01 4.35
C PRO A 405 1.33 -0.32 3.93
N MET A 406 1.07 -1.47 3.30
CA MET A 406 -0.30 -1.85 2.92
C MET A 406 -1.13 -2.30 4.12
N LEU A 407 -0.52 -3.01 5.07
CA LEU A 407 -1.15 -3.42 6.33
C LEU A 407 -1.57 -2.19 7.15
N SER A 408 -0.73 -1.16 7.21
CA SER A 408 -1.03 0.09 7.93
C SER A 408 -2.14 0.93 7.28
N LYS A 409 -2.38 0.74 5.98
CA LYS A 409 -3.45 1.43 5.24
C LYS A 409 -4.76 0.65 5.24
N ALA A 410 -4.76 -0.62 5.62
CA ALA A 410 -5.99 -1.42 5.64
C ALA A 410 -6.87 -1.11 6.85
N ASP A 411 -8.16 -1.45 6.75
CA ASP A 411 -9.07 -1.39 7.90
C ASP A 411 -8.77 -2.53 8.88
N GLN A 412 -8.32 -3.67 8.36
CA GLN A 412 -7.86 -4.83 9.12
C GLN A 412 -6.57 -5.38 8.53
N ALA A 413 -5.59 -5.65 9.40
CA ALA A 413 -4.29 -6.14 9.02
C ALA A 413 -4.01 -7.52 9.63
N ILE A 414 -3.58 -8.46 8.79
CA ILE A 414 -3.21 -9.82 9.18
C ILE A 414 -1.77 -10.08 8.75
N VAL A 415 -0.91 -10.30 9.73
CA VAL A 415 0.46 -10.77 9.51
C VAL A 415 0.42 -12.29 9.37
N VAL A 416 0.79 -12.79 8.20
CA VAL A 416 0.92 -14.24 7.98
C VAL A 416 2.27 -14.69 8.51
N VAL A 417 2.26 -15.71 9.36
CA VAL A 417 3.44 -16.23 10.03
C VAL A 417 3.71 -17.64 9.55
N GLY A 418 4.77 -17.77 8.76
CA GLY A 418 5.33 -19.05 8.35
C GLY A 418 6.34 -19.62 9.35
N GLU A 419 7.00 -20.70 8.93
CA GLU A 419 8.05 -21.36 9.72
C GLU A 419 9.21 -20.41 10.06
N GLU A 420 9.72 -20.52 11.29
CA GLU A 420 10.77 -19.63 11.81
C GLU A 420 12.07 -19.65 11.00
N GLN A 421 12.38 -20.78 10.38
CA GLN A 421 13.60 -20.99 9.59
C GLN A 421 13.56 -20.26 8.24
N THR A 422 12.36 -20.03 7.69
CA THR A 422 12.14 -19.49 6.35
C THR A 422 11.55 -18.08 6.35
N ARG A 423 10.87 -17.67 7.44
CA ARG A 423 10.28 -16.34 7.58
C ARG A 423 11.33 -15.23 7.61
N SER A 424 10.95 -14.04 7.14
CA SER A 424 11.84 -12.88 7.07
C SER A 424 12.30 -12.45 8.47
N LYS A 425 13.60 -12.47 8.78
CA LYS A 425 14.10 -12.02 10.09
C LYS A 425 14.10 -10.50 10.26
N THR A 426 14.09 -9.76 9.16
CA THR A 426 14.17 -8.28 9.20
C THR A 426 12.85 -7.61 9.52
N MET A 427 11.72 -8.33 9.42
CA MET A 427 10.42 -7.76 9.72
C MET A 427 10.12 -7.67 11.21
N ASP A 428 10.75 -8.46 12.09
CA ASP A 428 10.37 -8.47 13.51
C ASP A 428 10.55 -7.09 14.18
N ALA A 429 11.71 -6.46 13.96
CA ALA A 429 11.97 -5.11 14.47
C ALA A 429 11.09 -4.04 13.80
N ALA A 430 10.87 -4.15 12.49
CA ALA A 430 10.05 -3.19 11.74
C ALA A 430 8.56 -3.28 12.11
N LEU A 431 8.05 -4.50 12.30
CA LEU A 431 6.68 -4.75 12.74
C LEU A 431 6.47 -4.27 14.17
N LEU A 432 7.42 -4.51 15.07
CA LEU A 432 7.35 -4.01 16.44
C LEU A 432 7.32 -2.48 16.48
N ASN A 433 8.16 -1.82 15.68
CA ASN A 433 8.14 -0.36 15.54
C ASN A 433 6.80 0.14 14.98
N ALA A 434 6.26 -0.53 13.95
CA ALA A 434 4.98 -0.14 13.36
C ALA A 434 3.82 -0.23 14.37
N ILE A 435 3.84 -1.23 15.25
CA ILE A 435 2.82 -1.38 16.30
C ILE A 435 3.01 -0.36 17.42
N ASP A 436 4.23 -0.23 17.95
CA ASP A 436 4.50 0.58 19.15
C ASP A 436 4.51 2.10 18.86
N ASN A 437 4.99 2.50 17.67
CA ASN A 437 5.22 3.91 17.33
C ASN A 437 4.30 4.45 16.22
N ASP A 438 3.91 3.61 15.25
CA ASP A 438 3.15 4.05 14.08
C ASP A 438 1.64 3.73 14.18
N GLY A 439 1.21 3.05 15.26
CA GLY A 439 -0.19 2.77 15.55
C GLY A 439 -0.81 1.62 14.74
N LEU A 440 0.01 0.76 14.12
CA LEU A 440 -0.47 -0.43 13.40
C LEU A 440 -1.21 -1.38 14.34
N ARG A 441 -2.48 -1.65 14.05
CA ARG A 441 -3.30 -2.66 14.74
C ARG A 441 -3.43 -3.88 13.85
N ALA A 442 -2.63 -4.90 14.12
CA ALA A 442 -2.62 -6.14 13.34
C ALA A 442 -2.92 -7.37 14.23
N ARG A 443 -3.26 -8.48 13.57
CA ARG A 443 -3.33 -9.83 14.16
C ARG A 443 -2.39 -10.75 13.40
N GLN A 444 -2.05 -11.91 13.96
CA GLN A 444 -1.20 -12.90 13.30
C GLN A 444 -1.93 -14.22 13.04
N ALA A 445 -1.83 -14.70 11.80
CA ALA A 445 -2.30 -16.01 11.38
C ALA A 445 -1.11 -16.97 11.24
N LEU A 446 -1.13 -18.07 11.98
CA LEU A 446 -0.06 -19.07 11.98
C LEU A 446 -0.31 -20.10 10.89
N LEU A 447 0.55 -20.16 9.87
CA LEU A 447 0.42 -21.06 8.72
C LEU A 447 1.74 -21.82 8.47
N PRO A 448 1.84 -23.12 8.78
CA PRO A 448 0.83 -23.99 9.41
C PRO A 448 0.57 -23.65 10.89
N SER A 449 -0.57 -24.09 11.44
CA SER A 449 -1.04 -23.72 12.80
C SER A 449 -0.11 -24.09 13.96
N ASN A 450 0.87 -24.96 13.73
CA ASN A 450 1.88 -25.38 14.71
C ASN A 450 3.13 -24.48 14.76
N VAL A 451 3.25 -23.45 13.91
CA VAL A 451 4.40 -22.56 13.96
C VAL A 451 4.36 -21.67 15.21
N PRO A 452 5.51 -21.31 15.79
CA PRO A 452 5.53 -20.39 16.92
C PRO A 452 5.09 -18.97 16.48
N PRO A 453 4.34 -18.25 17.34
CA PRO A 453 4.00 -16.85 17.11
C PRO A 453 5.23 -16.01 16.76
N ARG A 454 5.03 -15.00 15.92
CA ARG A 454 6.09 -14.11 15.45
C ARG A 454 6.47 -13.10 16.52
N LEU A 455 5.45 -12.48 17.12
CA LEU A 455 5.58 -11.56 18.25
C LEU A 455 4.68 -12.04 19.38
N ASP A 456 4.83 -11.39 20.53
CA ASP A 456 4.00 -11.60 21.71
C ASP A 456 2.50 -11.48 21.38
N THR A 457 1.71 -12.42 21.90
CA THR A 457 0.28 -12.56 21.57
C THR A 457 -0.60 -11.48 22.20
N THR A 458 -0.06 -10.67 23.12
CA THR A 458 -0.77 -9.47 23.63
C THR A 458 -0.63 -8.30 22.66
N LYS A 459 0.56 -8.12 22.06
CA LYS A 459 0.82 -7.07 21.06
C LYS A 459 0.29 -7.41 19.68
N LEU A 460 0.38 -8.69 19.31
CA LEU A 460 -0.06 -9.20 18.02
C LEU A 460 -0.98 -10.42 18.26
N PRO A 461 -2.29 -10.20 18.47
CA PRO A 461 -3.22 -11.28 18.82
C PRO A 461 -3.33 -12.35 17.74
N LEU A 462 -3.58 -13.59 18.16
CA LEU A 462 -3.76 -14.73 17.27
C LEU A 462 -5.13 -14.68 16.57
N ILE A 463 -5.16 -15.12 15.31
CA ILE A 463 -6.39 -15.33 14.55
C ILE A 463 -6.30 -16.63 13.75
N GLN A 464 -7.40 -17.34 13.64
CA GLN A 464 -7.52 -18.52 12.78
C GLN A 464 -8.35 -18.13 11.57
N LEU A 465 -7.81 -18.33 10.36
CA LEU A 465 -8.51 -17.96 9.13
C LEU A 465 -9.75 -18.83 8.85
N THR A 466 -9.84 -19.98 9.51
CA THR A 466 -10.97 -20.92 9.44
C THR A 466 -11.97 -20.73 10.58
N ASP A 467 -11.77 -19.77 11.48
CA ASP A 467 -12.69 -19.49 12.57
C ASP A 467 -14.00 -18.89 12.04
N PRO A 468 -15.18 -19.41 12.41
CA PRO A 468 -16.46 -18.89 11.93
C PRO A 468 -16.66 -17.40 12.22
N GLU A 469 -16.27 -16.90 13.40
CA GLU A 469 -16.43 -15.48 13.74
C GLU A 469 -15.56 -14.58 12.83
N PHE A 470 -14.34 -15.04 12.52
CA PHE A 470 -13.47 -14.38 11.56
C PHE A 470 -14.07 -14.37 10.15
N ILE A 471 -14.54 -15.53 9.66
CA ILE A 471 -15.15 -15.65 8.34
C ILE A 471 -16.37 -14.74 8.25
N ASP A 472 -17.27 -14.79 9.23
CA ASP A 472 -18.46 -13.94 9.31
C ASP A 472 -18.09 -12.46 9.26
N SER A 473 -16.98 -12.05 9.89
CA SER A 473 -16.50 -10.66 9.84
C SER A 473 -16.07 -10.19 8.43
N ILE A 474 -15.69 -11.12 7.56
CA ILE A 474 -15.30 -10.88 6.17
C ILE A 474 -16.52 -10.92 5.24
N ILE A 475 -17.34 -11.98 5.34
CA ILE A 475 -18.45 -12.24 4.42
C ILE A 475 -19.73 -11.50 4.77
N HIS A 476 -19.85 -10.96 5.98
CA HIS A 476 -20.97 -10.12 6.36
C HIS A 476 -21.13 -8.96 5.36
N ARG A 477 -22.35 -8.80 4.83
CA ARG A 477 -22.71 -7.63 4.02
C ARG A 477 -22.52 -6.39 4.86
N ARG A 478 -21.53 -5.60 4.50
CA ARG A 478 -21.36 -4.24 4.99
C ARG A 478 -22.28 -3.39 4.17
N SER A 479 -23.58 -3.69 4.33
CA SER A 479 -24.62 -2.94 3.67
C SER A 479 -24.27 -1.47 3.85
N ARG A 480 -24.43 -0.69 2.79
CA ARG A 480 -24.77 0.72 2.93
C ARG A 480 -26.09 0.80 3.71
N HIS A 481 -26.09 0.43 4.99
CA HIS A 481 -27.20 0.68 5.86
C HIS A 481 -27.18 2.20 6.03
N PRO A 482 -28.17 2.92 5.47
CA PRO A 482 -28.34 4.30 5.86
C PRO A 482 -28.36 4.30 7.38
N LEU A 483 -27.65 5.27 7.99
CA LEU A 483 -27.70 5.48 9.43
C LEU A 483 -29.15 5.26 9.88
N GLN A 484 -29.40 4.24 10.72
CA GLN A 484 -30.76 3.95 11.15
C GLN A 484 -31.18 5.07 12.11
N VAL A 485 -31.86 6.07 11.55
CA VAL A 485 -32.40 7.21 12.29
C VAL A 485 -33.88 6.95 12.51
N LEU A 486 -34.26 6.63 13.75
CA LEU A 486 -35.66 6.68 14.16
C LEU A 486 -35.95 8.06 14.75
N HIS A 487 -37.04 8.70 14.31
CA HIS A 487 -37.41 10.00 14.85
C HIS A 487 -38.90 10.21 15.02
N ALA A 488 -39.25 11.00 16.03
CA ALA A 488 -40.63 11.34 16.35
C ALA A 488 -41.13 12.63 15.68
N THR A 489 -40.37 13.25 14.76
CA THR A 489 -40.62 14.59 14.19
C THR A 489 -42.09 14.87 13.84
N ASP A 490 -42.76 13.92 13.19
CA ASP A 490 -44.14 14.08 12.71
C ASP A 490 -45.21 13.57 13.68
N ARG A 491 -44.81 13.00 14.83
CA ARG A 491 -45.73 12.46 15.84
C ARG A 491 -46.36 13.60 16.64
N ASN A 492 -47.66 13.50 16.91
CA ASN A 492 -48.35 14.46 17.77
C ASN A 492 -47.78 14.50 19.21
N ALA A 493 -47.33 13.34 19.72
CA ALA A 493 -46.63 13.26 21.01
C ALA A 493 -45.37 14.14 21.04
N ALA A 494 -44.56 14.11 19.97
CA ALA A 494 -43.37 14.93 19.87
C ALA A 494 -43.68 16.43 19.89
N LYS A 495 -44.76 16.87 19.24
CA LYS A 495 -45.21 18.27 19.28
C LYS A 495 -45.52 18.74 20.70
N LEU A 496 -46.23 17.91 21.47
CA LEU A 496 -46.55 18.21 22.87
C LEU A 496 -45.29 18.20 23.75
N LEU A 497 -44.46 17.17 23.62
CA LEU A 497 -43.26 16.99 24.44
C LEU A 497 -42.18 18.06 24.18
N MET A 498 -42.02 18.50 22.92
CA MET A 498 -41.02 19.52 22.58
C MET A 498 -41.42 20.94 23.00
N THR A 499 -42.71 21.20 23.22
CA THR A 499 -43.23 22.54 23.53
C THR A 499 -42.57 23.15 24.77
N PRO A 500 -42.58 22.51 25.95
CA PRO A 500 -41.92 23.05 27.14
C PRO A 500 -40.40 23.16 27.01
N MET A 501 -39.76 22.33 26.16
CA MET A 501 -38.31 22.45 25.92
C MET A 501 -37.94 23.73 25.15
N ARG A 502 -38.86 24.21 24.31
CA ARG A 502 -38.67 25.36 23.43
C ARG A 502 -39.19 26.66 24.03
N ASP A 503 -40.07 26.60 25.02
CA ASP A 503 -40.62 27.77 25.68
C ASP A 503 -39.52 28.49 26.47
N ALA A 504 -39.19 29.70 26.06
CA ALA A 504 -38.15 30.52 26.69
C ALA A 504 -38.50 30.91 28.14
N THR A 505 -39.78 30.82 28.53
CA THR A 505 -40.21 31.06 29.91
C THR A 505 -40.00 29.86 30.84
N VAL A 506 -39.66 28.68 30.28
CA VAL A 506 -39.37 27.45 31.03
C VAL A 506 -37.86 27.28 31.16
N ALA A 507 -37.38 27.16 32.41
CA ALA A 507 -35.97 27.00 32.75
C ALA A 507 -35.79 26.20 34.06
N GLY A 508 -34.55 25.80 34.36
CA GLY A 508 -34.20 25.15 35.61
C GLY A 508 -34.91 23.81 35.81
N PRO A 509 -35.45 23.52 37.02
CA PRO A 509 -36.10 22.24 37.32
C PRO A 509 -37.23 21.86 36.36
N ALA A 510 -38.07 22.82 35.96
CA ALA A 510 -39.18 22.56 35.05
C ALA A 510 -38.70 22.16 33.65
N LEU A 511 -37.59 22.73 33.17
CA LEU A 511 -36.99 22.35 31.90
C LEU A 511 -36.33 20.97 31.99
N ARG A 512 -35.64 20.66 33.10
CA ARG A 512 -35.09 19.30 33.32
C ARG A 512 -36.18 18.25 33.32
N GLU A 513 -37.30 18.52 33.96
CA GLU A 513 -38.47 17.63 33.97
C GLU A 513 -39.06 17.40 32.57
N ALA A 514 -39.05 18.43 31.71
CA ALA A 514 -39.45 18.29 30.32
C ALA A 514 -38.49 17.40 29.53
N HIS A 515 -37.18 17.55 29.72
CA HIS A 515 -36.16 16.70 29.10
C HIS A 515 -36.22 15.25 29.61
N CYS A 516 -36.48 15.05 30.90
CA CYS A 516 -36.68 13.73 31.50
C CYS A 516 -37.85 12.99 30.84
N ARG A 517 -39.02 13.64 30.75
CA ARG A 517 -40.19 13.07 30.07
C ARG A 517 -39.94 12.69 28.61
N VAL A 518 -39.12 13.47 27.91
CA VAL A 518 -38.69 13.14 26.54
C VAL A 518 -37.76 11.93 26.51
N GLY A 519 -36.79 11.86 27.42
CA GLY A 519 -35.91 10.70 27.56
C GLY A 519 -36.70 9.42 27.78
N TRP A 520 -37.68 9.46 28.69
CA TRP A 520 -38.58 8.33 28.96
C TRP A 520 -39.38 7.93 27.72
N TYR A 521 -40.00 8.89 27.02
CA TYR A 521 -40.77 8.61 25.80
C TYR A 521 -39.92 8.00 24.69
N LEU A 522 -38.73 8.56 24.43
CA LEU A 522 -37.81 8.02 23.42
C LEU A 522 -37.32 6.63 23.81
N ALA A 523 -37.13 6.38 25.10
CA ALA A 523 -36.76 5.09 25.62
C ALA A 523 -37.85 4.04 25.38
N THR A 524 -39.09 4.32 25.78
CA THR A 524 -40.18 3.34 25.75
C THR A 524 -40.69 3.04 24.35
N GLU A 525 -40.65 4.01 23.43
CA GLU A 525 -41.19 3.85 22.08
C GLU A 525 -40.11 3.46 21.06
N PHE A 526 -39.03 4.25 20.98
CA PHE A 526 -38.09 4.15 19.86
C PHE A 526 -36.85 3.31 20.19
N LEU A 527 -36.32 3.39 21.41
CA LEU A 527 -35.21 2.54 21.82
C LEU A 527 -35.64 1.07 21.92
N THR A 528 -36.86 0.78 22.41
CA THR A 528 -37.42 -0.58 22.43
C THR A 528 -37.69 -1.11 21.02
N GLU A 529 -38.19 -0.29 20.08
CA GLU A 529 -38.33 -0.66 18.66
C GLU A 529 -36.97 -1.00 18.03
N MET A 530 -35.95 -0.21 18.38
CA MET A 530 -34.61 -0.38 17.82
C MET A 530 -33.87 -1.57 18.43
N ILE A 531 -33.87 -1.72 19.76
CA ILE A 531 -33.08 -2.73 20.48
C ILE A 531 -33.85 -4.05 20.60
N GLY A 532 -35.17 -4.01 20.73
CA GLY A 532 -36.02 -5.14 21.04
C GLY A 532 -36.32 -5.28 22.53
N LEU A 533 -37.32 -6.12 22.82
CA LEU A 533 -37.71 -6.50 24.17
C LEU A 533 -37.29 -7.94 24.46
N GLU A 534 -37.01 -8.23 25.73
CA GLU A 534 -36.88 -9.59 26.24
C GLU A 534 -37.98 -9.90 27.25
N GLU A 535 -38.45 -11.14 27.20
CA GLU A 535 -39.45 -11.66 28.12
C GLU A 535 -38.77 -12.18 29.39
N TYR A 536 -39.36 -11.94 30.55
CA TYR A 536 -38.89 -12.47 31.82
C TYR A 536 -40.07 -12.84 32.74
N SER A 537 -39.82 -13.78 33.66
CA SER A 537 -40.87 -14.27 34.56
C SER A 537 -41.14 -13.27 35.69
N ILE A 538 -42.41 -12.94 35.91
CA ILE A 538 -42.89 -12.07 37.00
C ILE A 538 -43.99 -12.76 37.83
N PRO A 539 -44.05 -12.50 39.15
CA PRO A 539 -45.18 -12.93 39.96
C PRO A 539 -46.43 -12.14 39.55
N HIS A 540 -47.46 -12.83 39.08
CA HIS A 540 -48.76 -12.26 38.81
C HIS A 540 -49.49 -11.97 40.12
N VAL A 541 -50.36 -10.95 40.13
CA VAL A 541 -51.17 -10.58 41.31
C VAL A 541 -52.09 -11.71 41.81
N GLN A 542 -52.35 -12.72 40.97
CA GLN A 542 -53.14 -13.91 41.32
C GLN A 542 -52.29 -15.06 41.89
N GLY A 543 -50.99 -14.85 42.15
CA GLY A 543 -50.12 -15.81 42.84
C GLY A 543 -49.41 -16.85 41.95
N HIS A 544 -49.62 -16.81 40.62
CA HIS A 544 -48.86 -17.63 39.66
C HIS A 544 -47.76 -16.80 38.98
N GLN A 545 -46.82 -17.46 38.29
CA GLN A 545 -45.87 -16.75 37.43
C GLN A 545 -46.53 -16.39 36.09
N THR A 546 -46.15 -15.25 35.51
CA THR A 546 -46.54 -14.83 34.16
C THR A 546 -45.39 -14.11 33.47
N SER A 547 -45.61 -13.66 32.25
CA SER A 547 -44.63 -12.99 31.40
C SER A 547 -44.65 -11.48 31.64
N GLY A 548 -43.48 -10.93 31.97
CA GLY A 548 -43.18 -9.50 31.91
C GLY A 548 -42.20 -9.20 30.79
N TYR A 549 -42.05 -7.92 30.45
CA TYR A 549 -41.16 -7.48 29.37
C TYR A 549 -40.25 -6.35 29.84
N ARG A 550 -39.04 -6.34 29.32
CA ARG A 550 -38.05 -5.29 29.54
C ARG A 550 -37.16 -5.13 28.31
N LEU A 551 -36.30 -4.12 28.29
CA LEU A 551 -35.34 -3.95 27.18
C LEU A 551 -34.45 -5.19 27.04
N CYS A 552 -34.22 -5.63 25.80
CA CYS A 552 -33.27 -6.70 25.54
C CYS A 552 -31.89 -6.34 26.11
N HIS A 553 -31.34 -7.23 26.94
CA HIS A 553 -30.07 -7.04 27.65
C HIS A 553 -30.01 -5.77 28.53
N GLU A 554 -31.12 -5.40 29.18
CA GLU A 554 -31.20 -4.20 30.03
C GLU A 554 -30.07 -4.14 31.08
N ASN A 555 -29.75 -5.24 31.75
CA ASN A 555 -28.69 -5.30 32.78
C ASN A 555 -27.26 -5.32 32.21
N LYS A 556 -27.13 -5.37 30.88
CA LYS A 556 -25.88 -5.30 30.13
C LYS A 556 -25.92 -4.12 29.15
N THR A 557 -26.67 -3.08 29.52
CA THR A 557 -26.75 -1.81 28.81
C THR A 557 -26.15 -0.70 29.68
N SER A 558 -25.35 0.16 29.07
CA SER A 558 -24.80 1.36 29.71
C SER A 558 -25.40 2.63 29.13
N ILE A 559 -26.08 3.42 29.96
CA ILE A 559 -26.62 4.73 29.62
C ILE A 559 -25.58 5.78 30.00
N VAL A 560 -25.06 6.51 29.02
CA VAL A 560 -24.05 7.54 29.20
C VAL A 560 -24.69 8.90 28.98
N ALA A 561 -24.80 9.67 30.06
CA ALA A 561 -25.22 11.07 30.03
C ALA A 561 -24.09 11.95 29.52
N LEU A 562 -24.25 12.55 28.33
CA LEU A 562 -23.30 13.51 27.78
C LEU A 562 -23.46 14.86 28.48
N MET A 563 -22.50 15.16 29.35
CA MET A 563 -22.59 16.31 30.24
C MET A 563 -22.34 17.62 29.48
N ARG A 564 -23.07 18.70 29.79
CA ARG A 564 -24.11 18.81 30.84
C ARG A 564 -25.54 18.65 30.31
N GLY A 565 -25.76 18.92 29.03
CA GLY A 565 -27.11 19.01 28.46
C GLY A 565 -27.87 17.68 28.41
N GLY A 566 -27.17 16.55 28.32
CA GLY A 566 -27.77 15.22 28.21
C GLY A 566 -28.33 14.65 29.52
N GLU A 567 -27.90 15.14 30.69
CA GLU A 567 -28.20 14.52 32.00
C GLU A 567 -29.70 14.33 32.25
N ALA A 568 -30.49 15.39 32.16
CA ALA A 568 -31.92 15.32 32.45
C ALA A 568 -32.66 14.34 31.53
N MET A 569 -32.25 14.22 30.27
CA MET A 569 -32.82 13.27 29.32
C MET A 569 -32.34 11.84 29.60
N ALA A 570 -31.07 11.67 29.94
CA ALA A 570 -30.51 10.37 30.29
C ALA A 570 -31.21 9.77 31.53
N LEU A 571 -31.53 10.61 32.52
CA LEU A 571 -32.31 10.19 33.69
C LEU A 571 -33.67 9.62 33.29
N GLY A 572 -34.36 10.21 32.32
CA GLY A 572 -35.61 9.67 31.79
C GLY A 572 -35.43 8.32 31.07
N VAL A 573 -34.31 8.14 30.35
CA VAL A 573 -33.96 6.83 29.74
C VAL A 573 -33.70 5.78 30.83
N ASN A 574 -33.02 6.17 31.91
CA ASN A 574 -32.74 5.28 33.03
C ASN A 574 -34.00 4.95 33.86
N GLU A 575 -34.94 5.89 33.98
CA GLU A 575 -36.25 5.62 34.58
C GLU A 575 -37.03 4.55 33.81
N ALA A 576 -36.94 4.55 32.47
CA ALA A 576 -37.51 3.49 31.64
C ALA A 576 -36.76 2.15 31.77
N PHE A 577 -35.44 2.20 32.01
CA PHE A 577 -34.55 1.03 32.08
C PHE A 577 -33.72 1.00 33.37
N PRO A 578 -34.35 0.73 34.53
CA PRO A 578 -33.72 0.89 35.84
C PRO A 578 -32.58 -0.10 36.12
N ARG A 579 -32.43 -1.18 35.33
CA ARG A 579 -31.32 -2.14 35.49
C ARG A 579 -30.09 -1.77 34.66
N ALA A 580 -30.19 -0.81 33.76
CA ALA A 580 -29.06 -0.33 32.97
C ALA A 580 -28.08 0.46 33.85
N MET A 581 -26.79 0.29 33.59
CA MET A 581 -25.74 1.06 34.26
C MET A 581 -25.81 2.52 33.82
N PHE A 582 -25.64 3.45 34.76
CA PHE A 582 -25.71 4.89 34.48
C PHE A 582 -24.34 5.55 34.66
N VAL A 583 -23.87 6.26 33.63
CA VAL A 583 -22.53 6.87 33.58
C VAL A 583 -22.66 8.35 33.21
N HIS A 584 -21.95 9.21 33.94
CA HIS A 584 -21.80 10.62 33.57
C HIS A 584 -20.50 10.80 32.79
N ALA A 585 -20.54 11.40 31.61
CA ALA A 585 -19.34 11.66 30.83
C ALA A 585 -19.33 13.09 30.28
N LYS A 586 -18.33 13.88 30.67
CA LYS A 586 -18.08 15.24 30.14
C LYS A 586 -17.15 15.20 28.94
N ARG A 587 -16.21 14.26 28.91
CA ARG A 587 -15.26 14.05 27.82
C ARG A 587 -15.25 12.56 27.46
N PRO A 588 -14.82 12.18 26.24
CA PRO A 588 -14.78 10.78 25.84
C PRO A 588 -14.00 9.90 26.81
N GLU A 589 -12.91 10.42 27.37
CA GLU A 589 -12.01 9.70 28.28
C GLU A 589 -12.67 9.29 29.60
N ASP A 590 -13.79 9.92 29.99
CA ASP A 590 -14.56 9.54 31.17
C ASP A 590 -15.25 8.17 30.98
N ILE A 591 -15.35 7.67 29.73
CA ILE A 591 -15.77 6.31 29.44
C ILE A 591 -14.55 5.38 29.49
N GLU A 592 -14.34 4.75 30.64
CA GLU A 592 -13.33 3.73 30.87
C GLU A 592 -13.75 2.31 30.42
N LEU A 593 -12.78 1.39 30.34
CA LEU A 593 -12.98 0.00 29.90
C LEU A 593 -13.96 -0.77 30.81
N ASN A 594 -13.94 -0.51 32.12
CA ASN A 594 -14.85 -1.10 33.11
C ASN A 594 -16.34 -0.77 32.82
N HIS A 595 -16.63 0.39 32.22
CA HIS A 595 -17.98 0.78 31.80
C HIS A 595 -18.47 -0.02 30.59
N LEU A 596 -17.57 -0.66 29.84
CA LEU A 596 -17.91 -1.44 28.64
C LEU A 596 -17.77 -2.95 28.85
N LEU A 597 -17.07 -3.35 29.92
CA LEU A 597 -16.80 -4.75 30.23
C LEU A 597 -18.12 -5.49 30.49
N ARG A 598 -18.36 -6.56 29.71
CA ARG A 598 -19.59 -7.39 29.75
C ARG A 598 -20.88 -6.67 29.35
N GLN A 599 -20.78 -5.50 28.74
CA GLN A 599 -21.92 -4.77 28.17
C GLN A 599 -22.13 -5.19 26.72
N HIS A 600 -23.39 -5.22 26.27
CA HIS A 600 -23.74 -5.43 24.87
C HIS A 600 -24.12 -4.12 24.17
N ILE A 601 -24.60 -3.13 24.93
CA ILE A 601 -25.21 -1.92 24.40
C ILE A 601 -24.71 -0.69 25.17
N VAL A 602 -24.36 0.37 24.44
CA VAL A 602 -24.08 1.71 24.97
C VAL A 602 -25.10 2.68 24.38
N VAL A 603 -25.82 3.38 25.26
CA VAL A 603 -26.77 4.44 24.92
C VAL A 603 -26.13 5.79 25.24
N LEU A 604 -25.72 6.56 24.23
CA LEU A 604 -25.19 7.91 24.41
C LEU A 604 -26.34 8.92 24.36
N VAL A 605 -26.56 9.68 25.42
CA VAL A 605 -27.72 10.58 25.53
C VAL A 605 -27.28 12.04 25.58
N ASP A 606 -27.78 12.85 24.65
CA ASP A 606 -27.57 14.30 24.63
C ASP A 606 -28.89 15.04 24.36
N SER A 607 -29.02 16.26 24.86
CA SER A 607 -30.16 17.12 24.56
C SER A 607 -30.22 17.54 23.08
N VAL A 608 -29.07 17.89 22.49
CA VAL A 608 -28.99 18.50 21.15
C VAL A 608 -27.75 18.03 20.40
N VAL A 609 -27.95 17.39 19.25
CA VAL A 609 -26.88 17.05 18.29
C VAL A 609 -26.90 18.06 17.14
N ASN A 610 -26.00 19.04 17.19
CA ASN A 610 -25.93 20.09 16.18
C ASN A 610 -25.01 19.75 15.00
N SER A 611 -23.69 19.64 15.23
CA SER A 611 -22.74 19.28 14.16
C SER A 611 -22.33 17.81 14.16
N GLY A 612 -22.82 17.00 15.11
CA GLY A 612 -22.44 15.60 15.27
C GLY A 612 -21.03 15.35 15.84
N LYS A 613 -20.16 16.37 15.90
CA LYS A 613 -18.75 16.23 16.31
C LYS A 613 -18.58 15.60 17.70
N THR A 614 -19.36 16.03 18.69
CA THR A 614 -19.30 15.45 20.04
C THR A 614 -19.61 13.95 19.99
N VAL A 615 -20.72 13.58 19.34
CA VAL A 615 -21.11 12.18 19.16
C VAL A 615 -20.01 11.37 18.47
N VAL A 616 -19.40 11.91 17.39
CA VAL A 616 -18.29 11.26 16.68
C VAL A 616 -17.12 10.96 17.62
N ASN A 617 -16.69 11.93 18.42
CA ASN A 617 -15.56 11.75 19.34
C ASN A 617 -15.87 10.66 20.39
N PHE A 618 -17.07 10.67 20.95
CA PHE A 618 -17.51 9.65 21.91
C PHE A 618 -17.60 8.26 21.28
N VAL A 619 -18.17 8.15 20.07
CA VAL A 619 -18.28 6.88 19.35
C VAL A 619 -16.89 6.32 19.00
N GLN A 620 -15.99 7.15 18.48
CA GLN A 620 -14.61 6.75 18.17
C GLN A 620 -13.87 6.26 19.41
N HIS A 621 -14.03 6.96 20.54
CA HIS A 621 -13.45 6.54 21.81
C HIS A 621 -14.02 5.19 22.30
N VAL A 622 -15.34 5.02 22.30
CA VAL A 622 -15.98 3.73 22.66
C VAL A 622 -15.50 2.61 21.74
N ARG A 623 -15.42 2.85 20.43
CA ARG A 623 -14.91 1.88 19.44
C ARG A 623 -13.44 1.53 19.66
N SER A 624 -12.65 2.48 20.17
CA SER A 624 -11.24 2.25 20.51
C SER A 624 -11.08 1.27 21.68
N LEU A 625 -12.05 1.22 22.59
CA LEU A 625 -12.08 0.33 23.75
C LEU A 625 -12.83 -0.98 23.45
N HIS A 626 -13.89 -0.93 22.64
CA HIS A 626 -14.71 -2.08 22.27
C HIS A 626 -15.19 -1.98 20.81
N ALA A 627 -14.50 -2.69 19.91
CA ALA A 627 -14.69 -2.55 18.46
C ALA A 627 -16.13 -2.81 17.98
N THR A 628 -16.84 -3.79 18.54
CA THR A 628 -18.12 -4.31 18.00
C THR A 628 -19.37 -3.98 18.81
N ILE A 629 -19.26 -3.29 19.96
CA ILE A 629 -20.40 -3.05 20.87
C ILE A 629 -21.53 -2.28 20.18
N ARG A 630 -22.79 -2.53 20.51
CA ARG A 630 -23.89 -1.77 19.90
C ARG A 630 -23.94 -0.37 20.51
N ILE A 631 -23.96 0.67 19.68
CA ILE A 631 -24.05 2.06 20.13
C ILE A 631 -25.33 2.68 19.59
N VAL A 632 -26.15 3.25 20.48
CA VAL A 632 -27.35 3.99 20.13
C VAL A 632 -27.26 5.41 20.69
N VAL A 633 -27.47 6.41 19.84
CA VAL A 633 -27.50 7.83 20.27
C VAL A 633 -28.95 8.26 20.46
N VAL A 634 -29.27 8.85 21.61
CA VAL A 634 -30.60 9.39 21.91
C VAL A 634 -30.49 10.90 22.04
N ALA A 635 -31.33 11.63 21.31
CA ALA A 635 -31.36 13.08 21.43
C ALA A 635 -32.74 13.73 21.32
N GLY A 636 -32.89 14.88 21.99
CA GLY A 636 -34.08 15.70 21.86
C GLY A 636 -34.17 16.39 20.50
N VAL A 637 -33.06 16.94 20.02
CA VAL A 637 -33.00 17.59 18.70
C VAL A 637 -31.75 17.14 17.97
N VAL A 638 -31.91 16.73 16.71
CA VAL A 638 -30.80 16.42 15.81
C VAL A 638 -30.91 17.28 14.56
N GLN A 639 -29.81 17.92 14.16
CA GLN A 639 -29.79 18.74 12.96
C GLN A 639 -29.76 17.85 11.72
N ALA A 640 -30.63 18.10 10.73
CA ALA A 640 -30.85 17.18 9.61
C ALA A 640 -29.59 16.93 8.75
N GLN A 641 -28.76 17.94 8.52
CA GLN A 641 -27.49 17.78 7.78
C GLN A 641 -26.41 17.05 8.60
N SER A 642 -26.55 16.98 9.92
CA SER A 642 -25.59 16.27 10.77
C SER A 642 -25.68 14.76 10.62
N VAL A 643 -26.79 14.27 10.06
CA VAL A 643 -27.10 12.85 9.80
C VAL A 643 -27.30 12.55 8.31
N SER A 644 -27.12 13.54 7.41
CA SER A 644 -27.23 13.35 5.96
C SER A 644 -26.04 12.61 5.35
N GLU A 645 -26.17 12.14 4.11
CA GLU A 645 -25.06 11.59 3.32
C GLU A 645 -23.86 12.56 3.29
N GLY A 646 -22.67 12.02 3.52
CA GLY A 646 -21.42 12.79 3.63
C GLY A 646 -21.17 13.45 4.99
N SER A 647 -22.10 13.36 5.95
CA SER A 647 -21.89 13.93 7.29
C SER A 647 -20.95 13.08 8.16
N PRO A 648 -20.27 13.67 9.16
CA PRO A 648 -19.42 12.93 10.08
C PRO A 648 -20.15 11.81 10.85
N THR A 649 -21.43 11.98 11.19
CA THR A 649 -22.17 10.91 11.89
C THR A 649 -22.62 9.81 10.94
N HIS A 650 -22.91 10.13 9.67
CA HIS A 650 -23.16 9.10 8.67
C HIS A 650 -21.88 8.30 8.37
N ALA A 651 -20.70 8.92 8.39
CA ALA A 651 -19.45 8.19 8.28
C ALA A 651 -19.29 7.12 9.39
N LEU A 652 -19.84 7.35 10.59
CA LEU A 652 -19.85 6.35 11.66
C LEU A 652 -20.81 5.18 11.40
N ALA A 653 -21.88 5.38 10.63
CA ALA A 653 -22.80 4.32 10.22
C ALA A 653 -22.14 3.28 9.30
N ARG A 654 -20.96 3.59 8.74
CA ARG A 654 -20.12 2.63 8.01
C ARG A 654 -19.49 1.59 8.94
N HIS A 655 -19.47 1.84 10.25
CA HIS A 655 -19.10 0.87 11.27
C HIS A 655 -20.36 0.19 11.78
N THR A 656 -20.38 -1.14 11.78
CA THR A 656 -21.54 -1.95 12.16
C THR A 656 -22.05 -1.60 13.57
N ASN A 657 -23.35 -1.70 13.79
CA ASN A 657 -24.04 -1.49 15.08
C ASN A 657 -24.04 -0.05 15.64
N PHE A 658 -24.24 0.96 14.78
CA PHE A 658 -24.49 2.36 15.19
C PHE A 658 -25.87 2.85 14.71
N SER A 659 -26.67 3.38 15.62
CA SER A 659 -28.03 3.88 15.33
C SER A 659 -28.34 5.17 16.10
N LEU A 660 -29.35 5.91 15.66
CA LEU A 660 -29.74 7.19 16.25
C LEU A 660 -31.26 7.28 16.46
N VAL A 661 -31.66 7.79 17.61
CA VAL A 661 -33.05 8.06 18.02
C VAL A 661 -33.18 9.55 18.33
N ALA A 662 -34.18 10.21 17.73
CA ALA A 662 -34.42 11.63 17.95
C ALA A 662 -35.89 11.96 18.23
N LEU A 663 -36.17 12.90 19.15
CA LEU A 663 -37.53 13.46 19.24
C LEU A 663 -37.86 14.28 17.99
N ARG A 664 -36.87 15.01 17.45
CA ARG A 664 -37.06 15.87 16.29
C ARG A 664 -35.80 16.02 15.43
N LEU A 665 -35.99 15.95 14.11
CA LEU A 665 -35.05 16.46 13.12
C LEU A 665 -35.32 17.95 12.85
N SER A 666 -34.26 18.75 12.79
CA SER A 666 -34.33 20.20 12.57
C SER A 666 -33.45 20.64 11.41
N ASP A 667 -34.02 21.39 10.46
CA ASP A 667 -33.24 22.03 9.40
C ASP A 667 -32.42 23.22 9.92
N ASN A 668 -32.86 23.81 11.04
CA ASN A 668 -32.17 24.92 11.67
C ASN A 668 -30.89 24.44 12.36
N LYS A 669 -29.74 25.02 11.96
CA LYS A 669 -28.43 24.82 12.57
C LYS A 669 -28.10 26.01 13.45
N PHE A 670 -28.22 25.83 14.77
CA PHE A 670 -28.01 26.90 15.74
C PHE A 670 -27.21 26.39 16.94
N THR A 671 -26.15 27.11 17.30
CA THR A 671 -25.40 26.86 18.53
C THR A 671 -25.78 27.93 19.54
N GLY A 672 -26.49 27.52 20.60
CA GLY A 672 -26.90 28.43 21.66
C GLY A 672 -25.70 29.03 22.40
N ARG A 673 -25.88 30.25 22.92
CA ARG A 673 -24.98 30.92 23.86
C ARG A 673 -25.80 31.61 24.95
N GLY A 674 -25.30 31.62 26.18
CA GLY A 674 -25.95 32.28 27.31
C GLY A 674 -27.39 31.81 27.52
N THR A 675 -28.36 32.71 27.32
CA THR A 675 -29.80 32.46 27.49
C THR A 675 -30.43 31.51 26.48
N THR A 676 -29.73 31.21 25.39
CA THR A 676 -30.21 30.30 24.32
C THR A 676 -29.54 28.92 24.35
N ASP A 677 -28.54 28.73 25.20
CA ASP A 677 -27.87 27.43 25.37
C ASP A 677 -28.73 26.48 26.23
N THR A 678 -28.94 25.26 25.75
CA THR A 678 -29.77 24.26 26.43
C THR A 678 -29.19 23.89 27.80
N GLY A 679 -27.87 23.70 27.91
CA GLY A 679 -27.21 23.39 29.17
C GLY A 679 -27.39 24.52 30.19
N ASN A 680 -27.17 25.76 29.78
CA ASN A 680 -27.34 26.92 30.65
C ASN A 680 -28.78 27.11 31.12
N ARG A 681 -29.77 26.88 30.26
CA ARG A 681 -31.19 26.96 30.65
C ARG A 681 -31.60 25.84 31.60
N LEU A 682 -31.04 24.62 31.44
CA LEU A 682 -31.32 23.49 32.31
C LEU A 682 -30.87 23.74 33.76
N PHE A 683 -29.78 24.50 33.96
CA PHE A 683 -29.16 24.73 35.27
C PHE A 683 -29.18 26.20 35.73
N ASN A 684 -29.90 27.09 35.03
CA ASN A 684 -29.95 28.53 35.31
C ASN A 684 -28.57 29.20 35.33
N THR A 685 -27.65 28.75 34.49
CA THR A 685 -26.29 29.30 34.37
C THR A 685 -26.13 30.19 33.13
N THR A 686 -27.15 30.96 32.77
CA THR A 686 -27.22 31.74 31.52
C THR A 686 -26.22 32.89 31.40
N TYR A 687 -25.52 33.22 32.48
CA TYR A 687 -24.40 34.17 32.51
C TYR A 687 -23.06 33.53 32.13
N LEU A 688 -22.98 32.19 32.08
CA LEU A 688 -21.78 31.49 31.63
C LEU A 688 -21.72 31.46 30.09
N PRO A 689 -20.52 31.63 29.51
CA PRO A 689 -20.33 31.64 28.06
C PRO A 689 -20.69 30.32 27.38
#